data_AF-A0A2H0P8T6-F1
#
_entry.id   AF-A0A2H0P8T6-F1
#
_cell.length_a   1.000
_cell.length_b   1.000
_cell.length_c   1.000
_cell.angle_alpha   90.00
_cell.angle_beta   90.00
_cell.angle_gamma   90.00
#
_symmetry.space_group_name_H-M   'P 1'
#
loop_
_entity.id
_entity.type
_entity.pdbx_description
1 polymer ?
#
loop_
_entity_poly.entity_id
_entity_poly.type
_entity_poly.pdbx_seq_one_letter_code
_entity_poly.pdbx_strand_id
1 'polypeptide(L)'
;MDTAFNSLKTILALKLRMRADEIGDSDTIEKLCGGNSARRNEILADIGNEFQVAPLDDAHNQPLTILSQTIVKRTKYDSMGPYLSASIDNILKDKLALTKGKIAEYLQGEWGITNGHASDILKTIALLSREGDSVRAGGLSPIGIRTRLSSQDDANKWIDKALAEYERSAGVSFAKKEATAVSGGGVDPRAIKELEAKFSGVAREFAKISGSSFHEKISEPEDNDKETLTLLRKELGTRFEKVIEPIFNEKKIVSFRSNWAWAKKEMVKLYYEEAGGGKQEDGSRIFERNASEELLKTAEFYKLDDIAEAIKEGLGKKGRFAGKIALVTGAGPNSIASEIVKKFLEEGARVVVATSTYSGERVEFFKKLYQSSCSNGSELYLLPANQGSRRDIEELIKWTVSRFNIPDYLIPFGAVKELGYTADSLGGESSTTLRVLLQGVVWFAGETARAARETNLSCTCVLPLSPNHGEIGGDGFYAETKLALEALINKSTSEYDTLGKYIKFIGARIGWTRGTGLMRANDVVADELEKRFDVKTYTQCEMSDLIVSLLDKPQGIFDLSGGIGRVEGLGKIIKEVKGMPRAESRGGSKACPERSRWVAASEGPKKSDPNIYAFSKPQPLDSKPLTSADDRSRIPVIIGFGEVSPYGNARSRFEFETHGQLTVTSAFELAWFMGLIQYSNTDKYVGWVDSKTEEAVAESEVIERYGAHILDHTGIRTVEKDAAGFDPKALTVYSDIILEDDLLFPLESKAAAASYLNSENLELTQDKLTQKYFIKAKKGSTIKLPRVISHSRYVAGQIPTGFDASRFGVSKDLAYQIDRLSLFNFVASSEAFLSAGLTPDELSKEIHPSKIGNTQGSGMGGMTALNRLYHDWKEDKERKGDVLQETLISTIPAWITQSFTGGYGPSINPVAACATAVVSLSAAFDLITSGRADLVVAGGFDDLNPEGMIGFADMAATASTDEMLAKGIDIKKMSRPNDSRRGGFIEAQGGGTMLVTTLEKAVSMGLPIYAVLGFTATHSDGYNTSIPAPGLGLLSIARGGNDSPLGKALSRFGMTADDITVVSKHDTSTGANDPNESELHHLIQKKLGRREGNPLIVHSQKSLLGHSKGGSGAWAANAAVQMLSSGTVPGNRNLEDVDNKMKRFNTLSFTDETIELGDSAIRSVIITSLGFGHIGGAALFIHSSYVLSHLSVEELSKYRTKLSEREKIKIRREWMAKMGKEPYFKAVSERKYKGAEEEAKFLLD
;
A
#
# COMPACT_ATOMS: atom_id res chain seq x y z
N MET A 1 33.16 24.21 -12.45
CA MET A 1 33.98 23.64 -11.37
C MET A 1 34.77 24.71 -10.60
N ASP A 2 34.45 26.01 -10.71
CA ASP A 2 35.29 27.07 -10.12
C ASP A 2 34.60 28.03 -9.13
N THR A 3 33.32 27.86 -8.74
CA THR A 3 32.67 28.83 -7.83
C THR A 3 33.25 28.80 -6.42
N ALA A 4 33.47 27.61 -5.85
CA ALA A 4 34.09 27.46 -4.53
C ALA A 4 35.57 27.85 -4.54
N PHE A 5 36.30 27.53 -5.61
CA PHE A 5 37.71 27.89 -5.78
C PHE A 5 37.89 29.41 -5.95
N ASN A 6 37.04 30.07 -6.75
CA ASN A 6 37.05 31.53 -6.91
C ASN A 6 36.66 32.25 -5.61
N SER A 7 35.69 31.73 -4.86
CA SER A 7 35.36 32.25 -3.53
C SER A 7 36.53 32.10 -2.55
N LEU A 8 37.21 30.95 -2.54
CA LEU A 8 38.39 30.71 -1.72
C LEU A 8 39.53 31.70 -2.06
N LYS A 9 39.83 31.90 -3.35
CA LYS A 9 40.79 32.91 -3.81
C LYS A 9 40.39 34.33 -3.40
N THR A 10 39.10 34.65 -3.47
CA THR A 10 38.57 35.98 -3.08
C THR A 10 38.78 36.26 -1.59
N ILE A 11 38.49 35.28 -0.71
CA ILE A 11 38.74 35.41 0.73
C ILE A 11 40.22 35.68 1.00
N LEU A 12 41.10 34.88 0.38
CA LEU A 12 42.54 35.01 0.54
C LEU A 12 43.05 36.37 0.02
N ALA A 13 42.58 36.80 -1.15
CA ALA A 13 42.94 38.10 -1.72
C ALA A 13 42.53 39.25 -0.78
N LEU A 14 41.30 39.21 -0.22
CA LEU A 14 40.79 40.22 0.71
C LEU A 14 41.61 40.26 2.01
N LYS A 15 41.85 39.10 2.65
CA LYS A 15 42.55 39.01 3.93
C LYS A 15 44.05 39.27 3.85
N LEU A 16 44.68 38.80 2.78
CA LEU A 16 46.13 38.92 2.61
C LEU A 16 46.56 40.26 2.01
N ARG A 17 45.60 41.08 1.53
CA ARG A 17 45.87 42.27 0.70
C ARG A 17 46.77 41.91 -0.48
N MET A 18 46.33 40.91 -1.24
CA MET A 18 46.96 40.48 -2.48
C MET A 18 45.97 40.63 -3.64
N ARG A 19 46.50 40.66 -4.87
CA ARG A 19 45.64 40.49 -6.04
C ARG A 19 45.33 39.00 -6.26
N ALA A 20 44.18 38.70 -6.86
CA ALA A 20 43.73 37.32 -7.05
C ALA A 20 44.61 36.54 -8.05
N ASP A 21 45.25 37.23 -9.01
CA ASP A 21 46.21 36.67 -9.99
C ASP A 21 47.57 36.30 -9.37
N GLU A 22 47.92 36.88 -8.21
CA GLU A 22 49.17 36.55 -7.49
C GLU A 22 49.07 35.29 -6.63
N ILE A 23 47.86 34.71 -6.52
CA ILE A 23 47.58 33.51 -5.73
C ILE A 23 47.56 32.31 -6.68
N GLY A 24 48.66 31.54 -6.68
CA GLY A 24 48.81 30.38 -7.54
C GLY A 24 47.95 29.20 -7.08
N ASP A 25 47.56 28.34 -8.03
CA ASP A 25 46.70 27.17 -7.78
C ASP A 25 47.35 26.11 -6.88
N SER A 26 48.68 26.10 -6.84
CA SER A 26 49.51 25.22 -6.01
C SER A 26 50.03 25.89 -4.74
N ASP A 27 49.69 27.16 -4.47
CA ASP A 27 50.01 27.79 -3.20
C ASP A 27 49.24 27.12 -2.06
N THR A 28 49.78 27.20 -0.84
CA THR A 28 49.15 26.72 0.40
C THR A 28 48.89 27.91 1.31
N ILE A 29 47.91 27.80 2.22
CA ILE A 29 47.60 28.90 3.16
C ILE A 29 48.82 29.21 4.04
N GLU A 30 49.57 28.18 4.46
CA GLU A 30 50.80 28.33 5.24
C GLU A 30 51.85 29.17 4.48
N LYS A 31 52.09 28.85 3.20
CA LYS A 31 53.04 29.57 2.34
C LYS A 31 52.60 31.01 2.09
N LEU A 32 51.30 31.25 1.91
CA LEU A 32 50.73 32.58 1.69
C LEU A 32 50.76 33.47 2.95
N CYS A 33 50.67 32.87 4.14
CA CYS A 33 50.74 33.58 5.41
C CYS A 33 52.18 33.83 5.90
N GLY A 34 53.20 33.31 5.22
CA GLY A 34 54.61 33.48 5.59
C GLY A 34 54.95 32.97 6.99
N GLY A 35 54.29 31.89 7.44
CA GLY A 35 54.49 31.33 8.78
C GLY A 35 53.78 32.09 9.93
N ASN A 36 52.94 33.08 9.64
CA ASN A 36 52.15 33.77 10.66
C ASN A 36 50.94 32.93 11.12
N SER A 37 51.16 32.18 12.21
CA SER A 37 50.18 31.28 12.85
C SER A 37 48.83 31.97 13.18
N ALA A 38 48.85 33.22 13.66
CA ALA A 38 47.62 33.93 14.02
C ALA A 38 46.76 34.24 12.79
N ARG A 39 47.38 34.78 11.74
CA ARG A 39 46.70 35.13 10.48
C ARG A 39 46.17 33.90 9.76
N ARG A 40 46.90 32.78 9.83
CA ARG A 40 46.47 31.49 9.30
C ARG A 40 45.20 30.99 9.98
N ASN A 41 45.16 30.99 11.31
CA ASN A 41 44.00 30.49 12.06
C ASN A 41 42.75 31.35 11.81
N GLU A 42 42.92 32.66 11.65
CA GLU A 42 41.83 33.58 11.27
C GLU A 42 41.27 33.24 9.88
N ILE A 43 42.13 33.02 8.88
CA ILE A 43 41.72 32.63 7.53
C ILE A 43 40.98 31.28 7.53
N LEU A 44 41.46 30.30 8.31
CA LEU A 44 40.79 29.00 8.44
C LEU A 44 39.40 29.12 9.07
N ALA A 45 39.24 29.99 10.08
CA ALA A 45 37.95 30.27 10.71
C ALA A 45 36.97 30.92 9.72
N ASP A 46 37.44 31.89 8.91
CA ASP A 46 36.61 32.56 7.91
C ASP A 46 36.23 31.63 6.74
N ILE A 47 37.11 30.72 6.34
CA ILE A 47 36.78 29.64 5.38
C ILE A 47 35.71 28.72 5.99
N GLY A 48 35.85 28.32 7.26
CA GLY A 48 34.84 27.51 7.96
C GLY A 48 33.47 28.20 8.00
N ASN A 49 33.44 29.51 8.31
CA ASN A 49 32.23 30.33 8.32
C ASN A 49 31.63 30.52 6.91
N GLU A 50 32.46 30.68 5.89
CA GLU A 50 31.98 30.88 4.51
C GLU A 50 31.33 29.62 3.94
N PHE A 51 32.02 28.48 4.07
CA PHE A 51 31.58 27.22 3.48
C PHE A 51 30.70 26.39 4.42
N GLN A 52 30.51 26.82 5.68
CA GLN A 52 29.72 26.13 6.70
C GLN A 52 30.19 24.68 6.92
N VAL A 53 31.51 24.49 6.93
CA VAL A 53 32.15 23.18 7.11
C VAL A 53 32.90 23.13 8.45
N ALA A 54 32.84 21.96 9.10
CA ALA A 54 33.65 21.69 10.30
C ALA A 54 35.15 21.83 9.99
N PRO A 55 36.01 22.16 10.99
CA PRO A 55 37.44 22.34 10.80
C PRO A 55 38.07 21.15 10.05
N LEU A 56 38.83 21.45 9.00
CA LEU A 56 39.49 20.47 8.16
C LEU A 56 40.91 20.23 8.69
N ASP A 57 41.21 18.98 9.05
CA ASP A 57 42.55 18.56 9.46
C ASP A 57 43.57 18.84 8.34
N ASP A 58 44.68 19.48 8.69
CA ASP A 58 45.79 19.83 7.80
C ASP A 58 45.46 20.74 6.59
N ALA A 59 44.31 21.45 6.63
CA ALA A 59 43.87 22.30 5.51
C ALA A 59 44.86 23.42 5.12
N HIS A 60 45.72 23.85 6.03
CA HIS A 60 46.69 24.93 5.77
C HIS A 60 47.88 24.50 4.92
N ASN A 61 48.22 23.21 4.90
CA ASN A 61 49.33 22.64 4.12
C ASN A 61 48.89 22.08 2.77
N GLN A 62 47.58 21.97 2.52
CA GLN A 62 47.06 21.49 1.24
C GLN A 62 47.15 22.59 0.16
N PRO A 63 47.48 22.22 -1.09
CA PRO A 63 47.30 23.11 -2.24
C PRO A 63 45.86 23.58 -2.35
N LEU A 64 45.64 24.86 -2.71
CA LEU A 64 44.30 25.46 -2.79
C LEU A 64 43.33 24.68 -3.71
N THR A 65 43.85 24.09 -4.79
CA THR A 65 43.08 23.21 -5.69
C THR A 65 42.52 22.00 -4.98
N ILE A 66 43.33 21.29 -4.20
CA ILE A 66 42.91 20.11 -3.42
C ILE A 66 41.95 20.52 -2.29
N LEU A 67 42.24 21.64 -1.62
CA LEU A 67 41.39 22.17 -0.55
C LEU A 67 39.98 22.48 -1.08
N SER A 68 39.86 23.13 -2.24
CA SER A 68 38.57 23.44 -2.84
C SER A 68 37.76 22.19 -3.22
N GLN A 69 38.40 21.16 -3.77
CA GLN A 69 37.75 19.87 -4.06
C GLN A 69 37.25 19.19 -2.79
N THR A 70 38.01 19.29 -1.71
CA THR A 70 37.63 18.73 -0.40
C THR A 70 36.41 19.44 0.17
N ILE A 71 36.34 20.76 0.05
CA ILE A 71 35.19 21.56 0.47
C ILE A 71 33.94 21.16 -0.33
N VAL A 72 34.03 21.10 -1.68
CA VAL A 72 32.89 20.75 -2.54
C VAL A 72 32.36 19.32 -2.29
N LYS A 73 33.21 18.39 -1.85
CA LYS A 73 32.76 17.04 -1.45
C LYS A 73 31.94 17.04 -0.16
N ARG A 74 32.16 18.01 0.74
CA ARG A 74 31.51 18.07 2.06
C ARG A 74 30.32 19.01 2.11
N THR A 75 30.22 19.96 1.18
CA THR A 75 29.10 20.92 1.12
C THR A 75 28.78 21.30 -0.32
N LYS A 76 27.50 21.54 -0.61
CA LYS A 76 27.05 22.07 -1.89
C LYS A 76 27.08 23.59 -1.82
N TYR A 77 28.01 24.22 -2.54
CA TYR A 77 28.24 25.66 -2.49
C TYR A 77 27.88 26.32 -3.83
N ASP A 78 26.64 26.81 -3.93
CA ASP A 78 26.06 27.39 -5.15
C ASP A 78 26.08 28.95 -5.17
N SER A 79 26.26 29.60 -4.01
CA SER A 79 26.28 31.07 -3.85
C SER A 79 27.18 31.53 -2.70
N MET A 80 27.52 32.82 -2.63
CA MET A 80 28.31 33.41 -1.52
C MET A 80 27.67 33.12 -0.16
N GLY A 81 28.47 32.57 0.76
CA GLY A 81 28.14 32.32 2.15
C GLY A 81 28.24 33.59 3.02
N PRO A 82 28.03 33.45 4.34
CA PRO A 82 27.83 34.58 5.24
C PRO A 82 29.02 35.56 5.28
N TYR A 83 30.25 35.04 5.22
CA TYR A 83 31.47 35.84 5.38
C TYR A 83 31.72 36.75 4.18
N LEU A 84 31.74 36.20 2.96
CA LEU A 84 31.93 36.97 1.73
C LEU A 84 30.76 37.92 1.51
N SER A 85 29.53 37.49 1.79
CA SER A 85 28.34 38.33 1.64
C SER A 85 28.39 39.59 2.51
N ALA A 86 28.79 39.44 3.79
CA ALA A 86 28.93 40.57 4.71
C ALA A 86 30.14 41.45 4.37
N SER A 87 31.28 40.83 4.03
CA SER A 87 32.51 41.54 3.70
C SER A 87 32.35 42.41 2.44
N ILE A 88 31.74 41.86 1.39
CA ILE A 88 31.48 42.57 0.14
C ILE A 88 30.46 43.69 0.39
N ASP A 89 29.35 43.43 1.09
CA ASP A 89 28.35 44.48 1.33
C ASP A 89 28.91 45.65 2.16
N ASN A 90 29.81 45.37 3.11
CA ASN A 90 30.52 46.42 3.85
C ASN A 90 31.46 47.23 2.95
N ILE A 91 32.24 46.58 2.09
CA ILE A 91 33.13 47.26 1.14
C ILE A 91 32.33 48.14 0.16
N LEU A 92 31.21 47.63 -0.37
CA LEU A 92 30.36 48.37 -1.30
C LEU A 92 29.69 49.58 -0.63
N LYS A 93 29.19 49.43 0.60
CA LYS A 93 28.63 50.55 1.37
C LYS A 93 29.68 51.61 1.68
N ASP A 94 30.88 51.20 2.04
CA ASP A 94 31.99 52.10 2.38
C ASP A 94 32.51 52.85 1.15
N LYS A 95 32.73 52.17 0.02
CA LYS A 95 33.35 52.77 -1.18
C LYS A 95 32.36 53.36 -2.18
N LEU A 96 31.16 52.79 -2.34
CA LEU A 96 30.17 53.17 -3.37
C LEU A 96 28.85 53.73 -2.82
N ALA A 97 28.64 53.70 -1.49
CA ALA A 97 27.35 54.07 -0.87
C ALA A 97 26.13 53.30 -1.42
N LEU A 98 26.37 52.14 -2.05
CA LEU A 98 25.35 51.25 -2.60
C LEU A 98 25.40 49.89 -1.89
N THR A 99 24.23 49.27 -1.72
CA THR A 99 24.10 47.89 -1.24
C THR A 99 24.26 46.91 -2.40
N LYS A 100 24.64 45.66 -2.12
CA LYS A 100 24.69 44.59 -3.13
C LYS A 100 23.41 44.45 -3.98
N GLY A 101 22.23 44.67 -3.38
CA GLY A 101 20.93 44.59 -4.06
C GLY A 101 20.76 45.65 -5.16
N LYS A 102 21.01 46.92 -4.84
CA LYS A 102 20.96 48.03 -5.82
C LYS A 102 21.93 47.84 -7.00
N ILE A 103 23.12 47.27 -6.75
CA ILE A 103 24.08 46.99 -7.82
C ILE A 103 23.58 45.82 -8.69
N ALA A 104 23.03 44.77 -8.09
CA ALA A 104 22.42 43.67 -8.83
C ALA A 104 21.23 44.13 -9.68
N GLU A 105 20.37 45.01 -9.16
CA GLU A 105 19.26 45.63 -9.91
C GLU A 105 19.77 46.46 -11.10
N TYR A 106 20.85 47.23 -10.92
CA TYR A 106 21.46 47.99 -12.01
C TYR A 106 22.04 47.07 -13.10
N LEU A 107 22.78 46.02 -12.71
CA LEU A 107 23.36 45.05 -13.66
C LEU A 107 22.28 44.24 -14.40
N GLN A 108 21.18 43.88 -13.73
CA GLN A 108 20.05 43.21 -14.39
C GLN A 108 19.26 44.16 -15.30
N GLY A 109 18.99 45.37 -14.83
CA GLY A 109 18.17 46.36 -15.53
C GLY A 109 18.83 46.84 -16.82
N GLU A 110 20.03 47.42 -16.68
CA GLU A 110 20.74 48.13 -17.74
C GLU A 110 21.61 47.21 -18.62
N TRP A 111 22.17 46.15 -18.02
CA TRP A 111 23.10 45.24 -18.70
C TRP A 111 22.54 43.83 -18.94
N GLY A 112 21.33 43.51 -18.45
CA GLY A 112 20.68 42.22 -18.69
C GLY A 112 21.37 41.01 -18.07
N ILE A 113 22.21 41.21 -17.05
CA ILE A 113 23.07 40.16 -16.49
C ILE A 113 22.26 39.21 -15.59
N THR A 114 22.38 37.89 -15.79
CA THR A 114 21.68 36.85 -15.01
C THR A 114 22.30 36.61 -13.63
N ASN A 115 21.52 36.05 -12.69
CA ASN A 115 21.92 35.83 -11.29
C ASN A 115 23.25 35.08 -11.08
N GLY A 116 23.61 34.17 -12.00
CA GLY A 116 24.86 33.39 -11.91
C GLY A 116 26.12 34.25 -12.03
N HIS A 117 26.16 35.20 -12.97
CA HIS A 117 27.33 36.06 -13.18
C HIS A 117 27.36 37.25 -12.20
N ALA A 118 26.19 37.68 -11.71
CA ALA A 118 26.09 38.79 -10.76
C ALA A 118 26.91 38.56 -9.48
N SER A 119 26.96 37.33 -8.98
CA SER A 119 27.74 37.01 -7.76
C SER A 119 29.25 37.16 -7.96
N ASP A 120 29.79 36.80 -9.12
CA ASP A 120 31.23 36.90 -9.38
C ASP A 120 31.63 38.32 -9.76
N ILE A 121 30.75 39.05 -10.46
CA ILE A 121 30.94 40.49 -10.71
C ILE A 121 31.00 41.27 -9.40
N LEU A 122 30.14 40.96 -8.42
CA LEU A 122 30.19 41.60 -7.10
C LEU A 122 31.51 41.35 -6.36
N LYS A 123 32.08 40.14 -6.45
CA LYS A 123 33.41 39.82 -5.89
C LYS A 123 34.48 40.66 -6.59
N THR A 124 34.46 40.73 -7.92
CA THR A 124 35.41 41.50 -8.71
C THR A 124 35.32 42.99 -8.41
N ILE A 125 34.11 43.54 -8.30
CA ILE A 125 33.85 44.92 -7.89
C ILE A 125 34.48 45.18 -6.51
N ALA A 126 34.24 44.29 -5.54
CA ALA A 126 34.82 44.44 -4.21
C ALA A 126 36.36 44.41 -4.25
N LEU A 127 36.96 43.51 -5.02
CA LEU A 127 38.42 43.42 -5.16
C LEU A 127 39.02 44.65 -5.86
N LEU A 128 38.37 45.16 -6.91
CA LEU A 128 38.80 46.34 -7.68
C LEU A 128 38.57 47.67 -6.97
N SER A 129 37.66 47.72 -5.99
CA SER A 129 37.42 48.94 -5.19
C SER A 129 38.57 49.27 -4.23
N ARG A 130 39.46 48.29 -3.96
CA ARG A 130 40.55 48.38 -2.98
C ARG A 130 41.67 49.30 -3.46
N GLU A 131 42.36 49.88 -2.50
CA GLU A 131 43.47 50.80 -2.71
C GLU A 131 44.74 50.33 -2.00
N GLY A 132 45.90 50.77 -2.51
CA GLY A 132 47.23 50.44 -1.98
C GLY A 132 47.95 49.39 -2.83
N ASP A 133 49.16 49.05 -2.40
CA ASP A 133 50.01 48.06 -3.07
C ASP A 133 49.79 46.66 -2.50
N SER A 134 49.92 45.65 -3.36
CA SER A 134 49.95 44.25 -2.96
C SER A 134 51.21 43.93 -2.18
N VAL A 135 51.10 42.98 -1.24
CA VAL A 135 52.22 42.47 -0.44
C VAL A 135 53.33 41.82 -1.29
N ARG A 136 53.03 41.37 -2.54
CA ARG A 136 54.02 40.73 -3.43
C ARG A 136 54.67 41.72 -4.42
N ALA A 137 53.91 42.44 -5.26
CA ALA A 137 54.36 43.63 -6.01
C ALA A 137 53.22 44.33 -6.79
N GLY A 138 53.24 45.66 -6.90
CA GLY A 138 52.31 46.48 -7.70
C GLY A 138 50.96 46.83 -7.04
N GLY A 139 50.18 47.73 -7.62
CA GLY A 139 48.88 48.17 -7.05
C GLY A 139 47.84 47.06 -6.94
N LEU A 140 46.95 47.12 -5.93
CA LEU A 140 45.88 46.13 -5.69
C LEU A 140 44.76 46.16 -6.73
N SER A 141 44.56 47.31 -7.37
CA SER A 141 43.56 47.50 -8.41
C SER A 141 44.00 48.59 -9.39
N PRO A 142 43.82 48.40 -10.71
CA PRO A 142 44.05 49.45 -11.70
C PRO A 142 43.03 50.59 -11.63
N ILE A 143 41.86 50.37 -10.99
CA ILE A 143 40.75 51.33 -10.91
C ILE A 143 40.28 51.58 -9.46
N GLY A 144 41.18 51.41 -8.48
CA GLY A 144 40.88 51.57 -7.04
C GLY A 144 40.25 52.91 -6.65
N ILE A 145 39.38 52.90 -5.63
CA ILE A 145 38.59 54.07 -5.23
C ILE A 145 39.25 54.86 -4.09
N ARG A 146 39.95 55.94 -4.50
CA ARG A 146 40.24 57.24 -3.82
C ARG A 146 39.47 57.52 -2.54
N THR A 147 38.22 57.84 -2.81
CA THR A 147 37.34 58.62 -1.96
C THR A 147 35.96 58.08 -2.24
N ARG A 148 35.19 57.85 -1.19
CA ARG A 148 33.85 57.26 -1.28
C ARG A 148 33.01 57.98 -2.34
N LEU A 149 32.45 57.23 -3.29
CA LEU A 149 31.51 57.74 -4.27
C LEU A 149 30.14 57.89 -3.59
N SER A 150 29.67 59.13 -3.44
CA SER A 150 28.40 59.45 -2.77
C SER A 150 27.23 59.63 -3.75
N SER A 151 27.52 59.89 -5.03
CA SER A 151 26.53 60.00 -6.11
C SER A 151 26.28 58.64 -6.77
N GLN A 152 25.02 58.26 -6.91
CA GLN A 152 24.62 56.99 -7.54
C GLN A 152 25.06 56.92 -9.02
N ASP A 153 25.05 58.05 -9.74
CA ASP A 153 25.49 58.10 -11.14
C ASP A 153 27.01 57.89 -11.28
N ASP A 154 27.80 58.42 -10.35
CA ASP A 154 29.25 58.23 -10.37
C ASP A 154 29.65 56.80 -9.96
N ALA A 155 28.91 56.22 -9.01
CA ALA A 155 29.04 54.81 -8.65
C ALA A 155 28.70 53.89 -9.84
N ASN A 156 27.61 54.17 -10.58
CA ASN A 156 27.22 53.41 -11.77
C ASN A 156 28.27 53.50 -12.90
N LYS A 157 28.81 54.69 -13.18
CA LYS A 157 29.90 54.86 -14.17
C LYS A 157 31.17 54.10 -13.79
N TRP A 158 31.48 54.01 -12.50
CA TRP A 158 32.62 53.24 -12.03
C TRP A 158 32.34 51.72 -12.09
N ILE A 159 31.11 51.29 -11.77
CA ILE A 159 30.66 49.90 -11.94
C ILE A 159 30.77 49.47 -13.40
N ASP A 160 30.40 50.32 -14.36
CA ASP A 160 30.56 50.03 -15.79
C ASP A 160 32.03 49.79 -16.17
N LYS A 161 32.99 50.52 -15.55
CA LYS A 161 34.43 50.29 -15.75
C LYS A 161 34.91 48.99 -15.09
N ALA A 162 34.41 48.68 -13.89
CA ALA A 162 34.72 47.42 -13.21
C ALA A 162 34.16 46.22 -13.97
N LEU A 163 33.00 46.38 -14.62
CA LEU A 163 32.41 45.36 -15.48
C LEU A 163 33.30 45.09 -16.70
N ALA A 164 33.82 46.13 -17.36
CA ALA A 164 34.76 45.97 -18.49
C ALA A 164 36.05 45.22 -18.09
N GLU A 165 36.52 45.38 -16.85
CA GLU A 165 37.68 44.62 -16.34
C GLU A 165 37.32 43.16 -16.03
N TYR A 166 36.10 42.92 -15.53
CA TYR A 166 35.58 41.56 -15.40
C TYR A 166 35.44 40.86 -16.76
N GLU A 167 34.88 41.55 -17.77
CA GLU A 167 34.77 41.04 -19.14
C GLU A 167 36.14 40.61 -19.70
N ARG A 168 37.16 41.46 -19.50
CA ARG A 168 38.54 41.16 -19.91
C ARG A 168 39.13 39.94 -19.21
N SER A 169 38.90 39.81 -17.90
CA SER A 169 39.50 38.72 -17.09
C SER A 169 38.75 37.39 -17.20
N ALA A 170 37.42 37.42 -17.37
CA ALA A 170 36.58 36.24 -17.49
C ALA A 170 36.36 35.78 -18.94
N GLY A 171 36.72 36.58 -19.94
CA GLY A 171 36.52 36.26 -21.36
C GLY A 171 35.07 36.29 -21.83
N VAL A 172 34.22 37.11 -21.18
CA VAL A 172 32.78 37.25 -21.45
C VAL A 172 32.48 38.70 -21.88
N SER A 173 31.45 38.93 -22.71
CA SER A 173 31.02 40.28 -23.11
C SER A 173 29.50 40.46 -22.89
N PHE A 174 29.11 41.60 -22.34
CA PHE A 174 27.73 42.00 -22.08
C PHE A 174 27.37 43.26 -22.88
N ALA A 175 26.17 43.30 -23.43
CA ALA A 175 25.68 44.46 -24.17
C ALA A 175 24.81 45.36 -23.26
N LYS A 176 25.14 46.65 -23.18
CA LYS A 176 24.29 47.65 -22.52
C LYS A 176 23.04 47.89 -23.36
N LYS A 177 21.86 47.92 -22.75
CA LYS A 177 20.60 48.22 -23.49
C LYS A 177 20.63 49.67 -24.00
N GLU A 178 20.62 49.86 -25.32
CA GLU A 178 20.48 51.20 -25.91
C GLU A 178 19.04 51.74 -25.77
N ALA A 179 18.92 53.02 -25.43
CA ALA A 179 17.66 53.74 -25.38
C ALA A 179 17.11 53.93 -26.81
N THR A 180 16.07 53.18 -27.17
CA THR A 180 15.34 53.37 -28.43
C THR A 180 14.46 54.61 -28.32
N ALA A 181 14.90 55.71 -28.96
CA ALA A 181 14.06 56.87 -29.19
C ALA A 181 13.02 56.54 -30.28
N VAL A 182 11.76 56.37 -29.91
CA VAL A 182 10.64 56.29 -30.85
C VAL A 182 9.81 57.57 -30.73
N SER A 183 9.75 58.32 -31.84
CA SER A 183 8.92 59.49 -32.03
C SER A 183 7.45 59.10 -32.20
N GLY A 184 6.65 59.31 -31.17
CA GLY A 184 5.18 59.19 -31.24
C GLY A 184 4.51 59.05 -29.88
N GLY A 185 4.22 60.18 -29.21
CA GLY A 185 3.18 60.27 -28.17
C GLY A 185 3.26 59.38 -26.92
N GLY A 186 4.41 58.79 -26.58
CA GLY A 186 4.60 57.97 -25.39
C GLY A 186 5.20 58.76 -24.22
N VAL A 187 4.60 58.64 -23.03
CA VAL A 187 5.12 59.20 -21.77
C VAL A 187 6.44 58.51 -21.40
N ASP A 188 7.43 59.29 -20.94
CA ASP A 188 8.75 58.81 -20.52
C ASP A 188 8.64 57.72 -19.43
N PRO A 189 9.15 56.48 -19.65
CA PRO A 189 9.15 55.41 -18.67
C PRO A 189 9.84 55.77 -17.35
N ARG A 190 10.80 56.71 -17.35
CA ARG A 190 11.41 57.24 -16.11
C ARG A 190 10.44 58.16 -15.38
N ALA A 191 9.72 59.02 -16.09
CA ALA A 191 8.70 59.88 -15.51
C ALA A 191 7.52 59.07 -14.95
N ILE A 192 7.14 57.94 -15.57
CA ILE A 192 6.13 57.01 -15.03
C ILE A 192 6.64 56.34 -13.75
N LYS A 193 7.88 55.84 -13.73
CA LYS A 193 8.48 55.26 -12.50
C LYS A 193 8.63 56.28 -11.37
N GLU A 194 8.97 57.54 -11.68
CA GLU A 194 8.97 58.61 -10.69
C GLU A 194 7.56 58.99 -10.23
N LEU A 195 6.56 58.95 -11.12
CA LEU A 195 5.15 59.14 -10.75
C LEU A 195 4.65 58.00 -9.86
N GLU A 196 4.96 56.75 -10.18
CA GLU A 196 4.65 55.56 -9.35
C GLU A 196 5.36 55.62 -8.00
N ALA A 197 6.60 56.11 -7.94
CA ALA A 197 7.31 56.36 -6.69
C ALA A 197 6.65 57.49 -5.86
N LYS A 198 6.13 58.54 -6.51
CA LYS A 198 5.34 59.59 -5.84
C LYS A 198 3.98 59.07 -5.37
N PHE A 199 3.26 58.30 -6.18
CA PHE A 199 1.96 57.71 -5.83
C PHE A 199 2.07 56.66 -4.71
N SER A 200 3.12 55.85 -4.70
CA SER A 200 3.40 54.92 -3.60
C SER A 200 3.83 55.63 -2.31
N GLY A 201 4.49 56.79 -2.42
CA GLY A 201 4.73 57.71 -1.30
C GLY A 201 3.43 58.28 -0.71
N VAL A 202 2.50 58.72 -1.56
CA VAL A 202 1.18 59.22 -1.16
C VAL A 202 0.30 58.10 -0.56
N ALA A 203 0.35 56.89 -1.12
CA ALA A 203 -0.34 55.72 -0.56
C ALA A 203 0.19 55.36 0.85
N ARG A 204 1.51 55.52 1.10
CA ARG A 204 2.09 55.40 2.45
C ARG A 204 1.64 56.48 3.43
N GLU A 205 1.45 57.72 2.96
CA GLU A 205 0.90 58.79 3.81
C GLU A 205 -0.59 58.56 4.11
N PHE A 206 -1.39 58.15 3.12
CA PHE A 206 -2.79 57.75 3.35
C PHE A 206 -2.90 56.58 4.34
N ALA A 207 -2.00 55.59 4.25
CA ALA A 207 -1.93 54.50 5.22
C ALA A 207 -1.62 54.99 6.65
N LYS A 208 -0.69 55.96 6.81
CA LYS A 208 -0.41 56.59 8.10
C LYS A 208 -1.60 57.40 8.65
N ILE A 209 -2.32 58.11 7.79
CA ILE A 209 -3.50 58.90 8.17
C ILE A 209 -4.68 57.98 8.57
N SER A 210 -4.80 56.81 7.94
CA SER A 210 -5.85 55.83 8.22
C SER A 210 -5.68 55.06 9.55
N GLY A 211 -4.61 55.28 10.31
CA GLY A 211 -4.35 54.59 11.59
C GLY A 211 -3.95 53.11 11.46
N SER A 212 -3.80 52.60 10.23
CA SER A 212 -3.43 51.21 9.96
C SER A 212 -1.95 50.97 10.23
N SER A 213 -1.61 50.50 11.43
CA SER A 213 -0.26 50.04 11.77
C SER A 213 0.09 48.77 10.96
N PHE A 214 0.83 48.92 9.87
CA PHE A 214 1.45 47.78 9.15
C PHE A 214 2.70 47.20 9.85
N HIS A 215 2.88 47.51 11.14
CA HIS A 215 3.98 47.03 11.98
C HIS A 215 3.50 46.29 13.24
N GLU A 216 2.35 45.62 13.17
CA GLU A 216 2.23 44.40 13.98
C GLU A 216 3.25 43.39 13.44
N LYS A 217 4.46 43.44 14.01
CA LYS A 217 5.31 42.25 14.06
C LYS A 217 4.43 41.17 14.66
N ILE A 218 4.09 40.16 13.88
CA ILE A 218 3.74 38.85 14.41
C ILE A 218 4.94 38.49 15.29
N SER A 219 4.83 38.70 16.60
CA SER A 219 5.82 38.22 17.55
C SER A 219 5.77 36.71 17.42
N GLU A 220 6.82 36.12 16.85
CA GLU A 220 7.03 34.68 16.98
C GLU A 220 6.96 34.36 18.48
N PRO A 221 6.19 33.34 18.90
CA PRO A 221 6.07 33.00 20.31
C PRO A 221 7.47 32.76 20.90
N GLU A 222 7.75 33.31 22.09
CA GLU A 222 9.04 33.18 22.77
C GLU A 222 9.45 31.70 22.90
N ASP A 223 10.64 31.37 22.40
CA ASP A 223 11.17 30.02 22.13
C ASP A 223 11.64 29.26 23.41
N ASN A 224 11.06 29.55 24.57
CA ASN A 224 11.44 28.95 25.87
C ASN A 224 11.30 27.42 25.89
N ASP A 225 10.39 26.87 25.08
CA ASP A 225 10.19 25.42 24.96
C ASP A 225 11.36 24.73 24.25
N LYS A 226 12.01 25.39 23.28
CA LYS A 226 13.17 24.81 22.58
C LYS A 226 14.41 24.77 23.47
N GLU A 227 14.64 25.80 24.29
CA GLU A 227 15.76 25.80 25.24
C GLU A 227 15.59 24.71 26.30
N THR A 228 14.38 24.56 26.83
CA THR A 228 14.05 23.50 27.81
C THR A 228 14.21 22.11 27.21
N LEU A 229 13.71 21.88 25.97
CA LEU A 229 13.92 20.62 25.25
C LEU A 229 15.41 20.34 24.98
N THR A 230 16.19 21.38 24.64
CA THR A 230 17.63 21.25 24.41
C THR A 230 18.36 20.86 25.69
N LEU A 231 17.99 21.45 26.83
CA LEU A 231 18.53 21.08 28.13
C LEU A 231 18.19 19.63 28.50
N LEU A 232 16.93 19.21 28.32
CA LEU A 232 16.50 17.84 28.58
C LEU A 232 17.24 16.81 27.69
N ARG A 233 17.43 17.12 26.40
CA ARG A 233 18.21 16.28 25.48
C ARG A 233 19.68 16.19 25.88
N LYS A 234 20.24 17.27 26.44
CA LYS A 234 21.62 17.29 26.94
C LYS A 234 21.78 16.41 28.18
N GLU A 235 20.85 16.49 29.14
CA GLU A 235 20.92 15.75 30.40
C GLU A 235 20.56 14.27 30.24
N LEU A 236 19.49 13.97 29.50
CA LEU A 236 18.89 12.63 29.42
C LEU A 236 19.27 11.88 28.13
N GLY A 237 19.96 12.55 27.22
CA GLY A 237 20.29 12.04 25.90
C GLY A 237 19.19 12.28 24.87
N THR A 238 19.57 12.27 23.60
CA THR A 238 18.68 12.58 22.46
C THR A 238 17.59 11.54 22.25
N ARG A 239 17.77 10.31 22.77
CA ARG A 239 16.81 9.21 22.67
C ARG A 239 15.75 9.20 23.77
N PHE A 240 15.90 10.00 24.83
CA PHE A 240 15.03 9.95 26.01
C PHE A 240 13.56 10.22 25.67
N GLU A 241 13.28 11.21 24.81
CA GLU A 241 11.91 11.54 24.37
C GLU A 241 11.18 10.32 23.81
N LYS A 242 11.85 9.57 22.91
CA LYS A 242 11.30 8.36 22.30
C LYS A 242 11.10 7.21 23.30
N VAL A 243 11.91 7.18 24.37
CA VAL A 243 11.84 6.16 25.42
C VAL A 243 10.65 6.38 26.35
N ILE A 244 10.24 7.63 26.57
CA ILE A 244 9.12 7.98 27.44
C ILE A 244 7.81 8.24 26.70
N GLU A 245 7.85 8.36 25.37
CA GLU A 245 6.68 8.62 24.53
C GLU A 245 5.60 7.55 24.77
N PRO A 246 4.38 7.95 25.19
CA PRO A 246 3.27 7.02 25.32
C PRO A 246 2.78 6.61 23.93
N ILE A 247 2.62 5.31 23.71
CA ILE A 247 2.13 4.74 22.44
C ILE A 247 0.86 3.92 22.63
N PHE A 248 0.36 3.79 23.87
CA PHE A 248 -0.88 3.08 24.14
C PHE A 248 -2.03 3.68 23.35
N ASN A 249 -2.77 2.82 22.65
CA ASN A 249 -3.94 3.24 21.88
C ASN A 249 -4.93 2.08 21.79
N GLU A 250 -6.07 2.25 22.45
CA GLU A 250 -7.14 1.25 22.48
C GLU A 250 -7.70 0.91 21.10
N LYS A 251 -7.71 1.87 20.16
CA LYS A 251 -8.22 1.62 18.80
C LYS A 251 -7.35 0.62 18.03
N LYS A 252 -6.05 0.53 18.34
CA LYS A 252 -5.07 -0.36 17.68
C LYS A 252 -5.04 -1.77 18.26
N ILE A 253 -5.93 -2.10 19.21
CA ILE A 253 -5.98 -3.44 19.80
C ILE A 253 -6.45 -4.45 18.74
N VAL A 254 -5.72 -5.56 18.65
CA VAL A 254 -6.09 -6.71 17.81
C VAL A 254 -6.47 -7.86 18.73
N SER A 255 -7.65 -8.43 18.54
CA SER A 255 -8.10 -9.62 19.26
C SER A 255 -8.09 -10.82 18.33
N PHE A 256 -7.50 -11.93 18.76
CA PHE A 256 -7.56 -13.24 18.11
C PHE A 256 -8.32 -14.20 19.03
N ARG A 257 -9.47 -14.68 18.57
CA ARG A 257 -10.44 -15.46 19.35
C ARG A 257 -11.07 -16.59 18.54
N SER A 258 -10.85 -16.64 17.23
CA SER A 258 -11.48 -17.60 16.32
C SER A 258 -10.76 -18.95 16.23
N ASN A 259 -10.40 -19.56 17.37
CA ASN A 259 -9.74 -20.88 17.42
C ASN A 259 -10.52 -21.96 16.64
N TRP A 260 -11.86 -21.92 16.74
CA TRP A 260 -12.78 -22.82 16.03
C TRP A 260 -12.66 -22.75 14.50
N ALA A 261 -12.38 -21.56 13.95
CA ALA A 261 -12.24 -21.38 12.51
C ALA A 261 -10.89 -21.91 12.02
N TRP A 262 -9.82 -21.65 12.77
CA TRP A 262 -8.46 -22.06 12.42
C TRP A 262 -8.26 -23.57 12.52
N ALA A 263 -8.80 -24.21 13.55
CA ALA A 263 -8.79 -25.67 13.66
C ALA A 263 -9.55 -26.33 12.48
N LYS A 264 -10.69 -25.76 12.06
CA LYS A 264 -11.42 -26.28 10.89
C LYS A 264 -10.65 -26.07 9.59
N LYS A 265 -10.07 -24.89 9.39
CA LYS A 265 -9.20 -24.59 8.24
C LYS A 265 -8.05 -25.60 8.15
N GLU A 266 -7.35 -25.84 9.25
CA GLU A 266 -6.22 -26.78 9.28
C GLU A 266 -6.64 -28.20 8.94
N MET A 267 -7.83 -28.63 9.39
CA MET A 267 -8.39 -29.94 9.03
C MET A 267 -8.69 -30.07 7.54
N VAL A 268 -9.31 -29.04 6.95
CA VAL A 268 -9.59 -28.99 5.51
C VAL A 268 -8.27 -29.05 4.73
N LYS A 269 -7.28 -28.27 5.14
CA LYS A 269 -5.95 -28.26 4.51
C LYS A 269 -5.27 -29.64 4.59
N LEU A 270 -5.23 -30.24 5.77
CA LEU A 270 -4.62 -31.55 5.98
C LEU A 270 -5.26 -32.63 5.09
N TYR A 271 -6.59 -32.69 5.01
CA TYR A 271 -7.29 -33.65 4.16
C TYR A 271 -6.86 -33.56 2.68
N TYR A 272 -6.76 -32.34 2.15
CA TYR A 272 -6.44 -32.13 0.74
C TYR A 272 -4.92 -32.24 0.45
N GLU A 273 -4.05 -31.87 1.38
CA GLU A 273 -2.59 -32.06 1.25
C GLU A 273 -2.16 -33.54 1.38
N GLU A 274 -2.80 -34.32 2.26
CA GLU A 274 -2.58 -35.77 2.36
C GLU A 274 -3.04 -36.51 1.10
N ALA A 275 -4.20 -36.14 0.55
CA ALA A 275 -4.68 -36.66 -0.73
C ALA A 275 -3.70 -36.37 -1.90
N GLY A 276 -2.91 -35.29 -1.79
CA GLY A 276 -1.86 -34.90 -2.73
C GLY A 276 -0.48 -35.54 -2.48
N GLY A 277 -0.32 -36.40 -1.47
CA GLY A 277 0.95 -37.09 -1.18
C GLY A 277 1.95 -36.31 -0.30
N GLY A 278 1.51 -35.31 0.47
CA GLY A 278 2.34 -34.60 1.45
C GLY A 278 2.77 -35.46 2.65
N LYS A 279 3.91 -35.15 3.28
CA LYS A 279 4.39 -35.81 4.51
C LYS A 279 3.70 -35.25 5.76
N GLN A 280 3.28 -36.14 6.66
CA GLN A 280 2.77 -35.84 8.00
C GLN A 280 3.81 -35.11 8.89
N GLU A 281 3.42 -33.97 9.46
CA GLU A 281 3.88 -33.56 10.79
C GLU A 281 2.81 -33.96 11.83
N ASP A 282 3.20 -34.19 13.09
CA ASP A 282 2.31 -34.55 14.20
C ASP A 282 1.36 -33.39 14.56
N GLY A 283 0.33 -33.18 13.73
CA GLY A 283 -0.71 -32.16 13.88
C GLY A 283 -1.88 -32.57 14.79
N SER A 284 -1.86 -33.77 15.35
CA SER A 284 -2.94 -34.30 16.22
C SER A 284 -3.28 -33.37 17.39
N ARG A 285 -2.25 -32.72 17.97
CA ARG A 285 -2.36 -31.87 19.16
C ARG A 285 -3.22 -30.62 18.96
N ILE A 286 -3.22 -30.00 17.78
CA ILE A 286 -4.08 -28.82 17.56
C ILE A 286 -5.56 -29.21 17.63
N PHE A 287 -5.91 -30.40 17.16
CA PHE A 287 -7.28 -30.91 17.16
C PHE A 287 -7.72 -31.40 18.54
N GLU A 288 -6.84 -32.07 19.30
CA GLU A 288 -7.11 -32.42 20.71
C GLU A 288 -7.44 -31.16 21.53
N ARG A 289 -6.59 -30.12 21.43
CA ARG A 289 -6.75 -28.87 22.20
C ARG A 289 -7.99 -28.05 21.81
N ASN A 290 -8.46 -28.18 20.57
CA ASN A 290 -9.64 -27.48 20.04
C ASN A 290 -10.86 -28.40 19.89
N ALA A 291 -10.85 -29.56 20.54
CA ALA A 291 -11.87 -30.59 20.38
C ALA A 291 -13.29 -30.03 20.51
N SER A 292 -14.13 -30.32 19.52
CA SER A 292 -15.55 -29.96 19.51
C SER A 292 -16.32 -31.00 18.71
N GLU A 293 -17.62 -31.13 18.97
CA GLU A 293 -18.49 -32.04 18.20
C GLU A 293 -18.48 -31.72 16.70
N GLU A 294 -18.33 -30.46 16.34
CA GLU A 294 -18.28 -30.00 14.95
C GLU A 294 -17.00 -30.44 14.24
N LEU A 295 -15.84 -30.31 14.90
CA LEU A 295 -14.58 -30.80 14.35
C LEU A 295 -14.56 -32.33 14.29
N LEU A 296 -15.15 -33.02 15.28
CA LEU A 296 -15.25 -34.47 15.26
C LEU A 296 -16.01 -34.96 14.03
N LYS A 297 -17.18 -34.40 13.75
CA LYS A 297 -17.96 -34.71 12.54
C LYS A 297 -17.17 -34.44 11.26
N THR A 298 -16.36 -33.38 11.25
CA THR A 298 -15.51 -33.03 10.10
C THR A 298 -14.40 -34.06 9.88
N ALA A 299 -13.73 -34.50 10.95
CA ALA A 299 -12.72 -35.56 10.88
C ALA A 299 -13.32 -36.90 10.45
N GLU A 300 -14.50 -37.26 10.98
CA GLU A 300 -15.24 -38.47 10.59
C GLU A 300 -15.67 -38.43 9.12
N PHE A 301 -16.13 -37.28 8.63
CA PHE A 301 -16.47 -37.11 7.22
C PHE A 301 -15.27 -37.33 6.29
N TYR A 302 -14.12 -36.75 6.65
CA TYR A 302 -12.86 -36.90 5.91
C TYR A 302 -12.13 -38.22 6.16
N LYS A 303 -12.64 -39.06 7.07
CA LYS A 303 -12.04 -40.35 7.47
C LYS A 303 -10.61 -40.23 8.01
N LEU A 304 -10.41 -39.20 8.84
CA LEU A 304 -9.13 -38.93 9.51
C LEU A 304 -9.16 -39.59 10.91
N ASP A 305 -8.99 -40.90 10.97
CA ASP A 305 -9.23 -41.70 12.18
C ASP A 305 -8.35 -41.28 13.38
N ASP A 306 -7.04 -41.09 13.16
CA ASP A 306 -6.09 -40.64 14.21
C ASP A 306 -6.47 -39.26 14.77
N ILE A 307 -6.94 -38.36 13.91
CA ILE A 307 -7.39 -37.01 14.29
C ILE A 307 -8.72 -37.10 15.03
N ALA A 308 -9.65 -37.96 14.58
CA ALA A 308 -10.92 -38.18 15.25
C ALA A 308 -10.72 -38.75 16.67
N GLU A 309 -9.74 -39.64 16.86
CA GLU A 309 -9.35 -40.17 18.17
C GLU A 309 -8.75 -39.06 19.06
N ALA A 310 -7.81 -38.27 18.54
CA ALA A 310 -7.27 -37.11 19.26
C ALA A 310 -8.35 -36.11 19.68
N ILE A 311 -9.34 -35.85 18.82
CA ILE A 311 -10.49 -35.00 19.16
C ILE A 311 -11.33 -35.63 20.28
N LYS A 312 -11.63 -36.94 20.20
CA LYS A 312 -12.38 -37.65 21.24
C LYS A 312 -11.67 -37.59 22.59
N GLU A 313 -10.35 -37.75 22.61
CA GLU A 313 -9.54 -37.60 23.81
C GLU A 313 -9.57 -36.18 24.37
N GLY A 314 -9.63 -35.16 23.50
CA GLY A 314 -9.68 -33.74 23.88
C GLY A 314 -11.04 -33.25 24.36
N LEU A 315 -12.14 -33.91 24.00
CA LEU A 315 -13.50 -33.45 24.30
C LEU A 315 -13.72 -33.27 25.81
N GLY A 316 -14.14 -32.07 26.20
CA GLY A 316 -14.43 -31.73 27.60
C GLY A 316 -13.19 -31.47 28.47
N LYS A 317 -11.97 -31.73 27.99
CA LYS A 317 -10.74 -31.33 28.69
C LYS A 317 -10.60 -29.80 28.67
N LYS A 318 -10.17 -29.23 29.79
CA LYS A 318 -9.79 -27.81 29.89
C LYS A 318 -8.29 -27.74 30.13
N GLY A 319 -7.61 -26.86 29.39
CA GLY A 319 -6.20 -26.60 29.62
C GLY A 319 -5.93 -26.03 31.01
N ARG A 320 -4.70 -26.17 31.48
CA ARG A 320 -4.25 -25.76 32.83
C ARG A 320 -4.56 -24.30 33.14
N PHE A 321 -4.51 -23.44 32.13
CA PHE A 321 -4.71 -21.99 32.27
C PHE A 321 -6.08 -21.52 31.74
N ALA A 322 -7.03 -22.44 31.56
CA ALA A 322 -8.38 -22.09 31.11
C ALA A 322 -9.03 -21.05 32.03
N GLY A 323 -9.42 -19.92 31.44
CA GLY A 323 -10.03 -18.79 32.16
C GLY A 323 -9.06 -17.89 32.92
N LYS A 324 -7.75 -18.19 32.89
CA LYS A 324 -6.69 -17.36 33.48
C LYS A 324 -6.27 -16.24 32.53
N ILE A 325 -5.79 -15.13 33.11
CA ILE A 325 -5.34 -13.95 32.37
C ILE A 325 -3.83 -13.80 32.54
N ALA A 326 -3.09 -13.78 31.44
CA ALA A 326 -1.64 -13.54 31.43
C ALA A 326 -1.33 -12.22 30.71
N LEU A 327 -0.66 -11.29 31.39
CA LEU A 327 -0.13 -10.06 30.81
C LEU A 327 1.36 -10.23 30.54
N VAL A 328 1.75 -10.16 29.27
CA VAL A 328 3.13 -10.42 28.81
C VAL A 328 3.68 -9.22 28.06
N THR A 329 4.89 -8.78 28.43
CA THR A 329 5.68 -7.80 27.68
C THR A 329 6.95 -8.45 27.13
N GLY A 330 7.53 -7.88 26.07
CA GLY A 330 8.78 -8.40 25.49
C GLY A 330 8.63 -9.67 24.64
N ALA A 331 7.41 -10.05 24.24
CA ALA A 331 7.11 -11.18 23.36
C ALA A 331 7.45 -10.90 21.87
N GLY A 332 8.67 -10.43 21.60
CA GLY A 332 9.20 -10.27 20.24
C GLY A 332 9.35 -11.62 19.52
N PRO A 333 9.61 -11.66 18.19
CA PRO A 333 9.84 -12.93 17.50
C PRO A 333 11.17 -13.51 18.01
N ASN A 334 11.27 -14.84 18.12
CA ASN A 334 12.45 -15.52 18.68
C ASN A 334 12.78 -15.07 20.12
N SER A 335 11.75 -14.81 20.94
CA SER A 335 11.92 -14.46 22.36
C SER A 335 11.42 -15.59 23.26
N ILE A 336 11.93 -15.64 24.49
CA ILE A 336 11.40 -16.55 25.52
C ILE A 336 9.93 -16.21 25.80
N ALA A 337 9.60 -14.92 25.86
CA ALA A 337 8.24 -14.46 26.12
C ALA A 337 7.25 -14.87 25.02
N SER A 338 7.64 -14.94 23.75
CA SER A 338 6.76 -15.44 22.68
C SER A 338 6.46 -16.94 22.84
N GLU A 339 7.43 -17.74 23.29
CA GLU A 339 7.18 -19.17 23.61
C GLU A 339 6.30 -19.32 24.86
N ILE A 340 6.44 -18.43 25.86
CA ILE A 340 5.54 -18.39 27.02
C ILE A 340 4.11 -18.06 26.59
N VAL A 341 3.92 -17.07 25.70
CA VAL A 341 2.61 -16.74 25.12
C VAL A 341 2.02 -17.96 24.42
N LYS A 342 2.82 -18.67 23.62
CA LYS A 342 2.40 -19.93 22.98
C LYS A 342 1.90 -20.93 24.02
N LYS A 343 2.68 -21.26 25.06
CA LYS A 343 2.27 -22.22 26.10
C LYS A 343 1.00 -21.81 26.82
N PHE A 344 0.84 -20.52 27.13
CA PHE A 344 -0.40 -20.02 27.72
C PHE A 344 -1.62 -20.23 26.80
N LEU A 345 -1.47 -19.98 25.49
CA LEU A 345 -2.55 -20.21 24.52
C LEU A 345 -2.85 -21.69 24.33
N GLU A 346 -1.84 -22.57 24.32
CA GLU A 346 -2.01 -24.02 24.19
C GLU A 346 -2.81 -24.61 25.37
N GLU A 347 -2.72 -23.96 26.53
CA GLU A 347 -3.38 -24.36 27.79
C GLU A 347 -4.64 -23.52 28.12
N GLY A 348 -5.18 -22.78 27.15
CA GLY A 348 -6.50 -22.13 27.26
C GLY A 348 -6.54 -20.76 27.94
N ALA A 349 -5.38 -20.10 28.13
CA ALA A 349 -5.33 -18.78 28.74
C ALA A 349 -5.83 -17.66 27.83
N ARG A 350 -6.28 -16.56 28.45
CA ARG A 350 -6.38 -15.26 27.80
C ARG A 350 -5.08 -14.52 27.96
N VAL A 351 -4.42 -14.18 26.86
CA VAL A 351 -3.10 -13.55 26.88
C VAL A 351 -3.20 -12.13 26.34
N VAL A 352 -2.77 -11.16 27.14
CA VAL A 352 -2.60 -9.77 26.73
C VAL A 352 -1.12 -9.54 26.47
N VAL A 353 -0.78 -9.16 25.23
CA VAL A 353 0.59 -8.91 24.81
C VAL A 353 0.77 -7.44 24.48
N ALA A 354 1.65 -6.80 25.23
CA ALA A 354 2.08 -5.43 25.00
C ALA A 354 3.37 -5.41 24.14
N THR A 355 3.33 -4.65 23.05
CA THR A 355 4.49 -4.48 22.15
C THR A 355 4.87 -3.00 22.00
N SER A 356 6.17 -2.71 22.06
CA SER A 356 6.73 -1.40 21.75
C SER A 356 6.96 -1.16 20.25
N THR A 357 6.85 -2.21 19.43
CA THR A 357 7.07 -2.18 17.97
C THR A 357 5.82 -2.66 17.23
N TYR A 358 4.70 -1.96 17.44
CA TYR A 358 3.44 -2.28 16.77
C TYR A 358 3.55 -1.99 15.26
N SER A 359 3.29 -3.01 14.45
CA SER A 359 3.30 -2.92 12.98
C SER A 359 2.40 -4.02 12.39
N GLY A 360 2.03 -3.90 11.12
CA GLY A 360 1.31 -4.98 10.41
C GLY A 360 2.09 -6.30 10.42
N GLU A 361 3.43 -6.25 10.44
CA GLU A 361 4.29 -7.43 10.56
C GLU A 361 4.16 -8.13 11.91
N ARG A 362 4.04 -7.32 12.97
CA ARG A 362 3.86 -7.76 14.34
C ARG A 362 2.51 -8.44 14.53
N VAL A 363 1.47 -7.85 13.94
CA VAL A 363 0.11 -8.43 13.91
C VAL A 363 0.14 -9.78 13.20
N GLU A 364 0.79 -9.87 12.05
CA GLU A 364 0.92 -11.12 11.28
C GLU A 364 1.67 -12.22 12.06
N PHE A 365 2.73 -11.86 12.78
CA PHE A 365 3.44 -12.81 13.65
C PHE A 365 2.52 -13.39 14.72
N PHE A 366 1.76 -12.54 15.42
CA PHE A 366 0.85 -12.99 16.47
C PHE A 366 -0.38 -13.73 15.96
N LYS A 367 -0.86 -13.38 14.75
CA LYS A 367 -1.88 -14.15 14.04
C LYS A 367 -1.43 -15.59 13.83
N LYS A 368 -0.25 -15.81 13.26
CA LYS A 368 0.32 -17.16 13.03
C LYS A 368 0.60 -17.91 14.33
N LEU A 369 1.11 -17.20 15.34
CA LEU A 369 1.33 -17.76 16.67
C LEU A 369 0.01 -18.24 17.28
N TYR A 370 -1.06 -17.44 17.21
CA TYR A 370 -2.38 -17.84 17.67
C TYR A 370 -2.94 -19.03 16.87
N GLN A 371 -2.89 -18.99 15.54
CA GLN A 371 -3.38 -20.09 14.69
C GLN A 371 -2.74 -21.44 15.04
N SER A 372 -1.42 -21.48 15.23
CA SER A 372 -0.67 -22.70 15.57
C SER A 372 -0.81 -23.16 17.03
N SER A 373 -1.17 -22.25 17.94
CA SER A 373 -1.09 -22.48 19.39
C SER A 373 -2.44 -22.35 20.10
N CYS A 374 -3.52 -22.01 19.38
CA CYS A 374 -4.82 -21.84 19.99
C CYS A 374 -5.37 -23.16 20.54
N SER A 375 -6.16 -23.03 21.60
CA SER A 375 -6.94 -24.08 22.24
C SER A 375 -8.33 -23.56 22.60
N ASN A 376 -9.22 -24.44 23.01
CA ASN A 376 -10.56 -24.07 23.44
C ASN A 376 -10.53 -23.06 24.61
N GLY A 377 -11.13 -21.89 24.38
CA GLY A 377 -11.20 -20.81 25.36
C GLY A 377 -9.98 -19.88 25.39
N SER A 378 -8.94 -20.16 24.59
CA SER A 378 -7.79 -19.26 24.45
C SER A 378 -8.14 -18.01 23.65
N GLU A 379 -7.64 -16.87 24.11
CA GLU A 379 -7.78 -15.57 23.44
C GLU A 379 -6.45 -14.83 23.49
N LEU A 380 -6.09 -14.13 22.41
CA LEU A 380 -4.88 -13.30 22.35
C LEU A 380 -5.26 -11.85 22.03
N TYR A 381 -4.77 -10.92 22.84
CA TYR A 381 -4.95 -9.49 22.66
C TYR A 381 -3.60 -8.82 22.44
N LEU A 382 -3.34 -8.30 21.24
CA LEU A 382 -2.14 -7.57 20.91
C LEU A 382 -2.42 -6.07 20.95
N LEU A 383 -1.58 -5.31 21.65
CA LEU A 383 -1.72 -3.87 21.78
C LEU A 383 -0.38 -3.13 21.81
N PRO A 384 -0.31 -1.89 21.30
CA PRO A 384 0.86 -1.04 21.47
C PRO A 384 0.96 -0.57 22.93
N ALA A 385 2.12 -0.72 23.55
CA ALA A 385 2.42 -0.07 24.83
C ALA A 385 3.93 0.01 25.05
N ASN A 386 4.38 1.12 25.62
CA ASN A 386 5.76 1.40 25.94
C ASN A 386 6.03 1.19 27.44
N GLN A 387 6.81 0.17 27.79
CA GLN A 387 7.21 -0.13 29.17
C GLN A 387 8.09 0.97 29.81
N GLY A 388 8.69 1.87 29.03
CA GLY A 388 9.39 3.06 29.52
C GLY A 388 8.47 4.22 29.92
N SER A 389 7.20 4.16 29.52
CA SER A 389 6.17 5.17 29.82
C SER A 389 5.27 4.69 30.96
N ARG A 390 5.30 5.40 32.09
CA ARG A 390 4.40 5.12 33.22
C ARG A 390 2.93 5.24 32.82
N ARG A 391 2.60 6.20 31.95
CA ARG A 391 1.24 6.42 31.46
C ARG A 391 0.72 5.20 30.70
N ASP A 392 1.54 4.62 29.81
CA ASP A 392 1.14 3.42 29.06
C ASP A 392 0.91 2.22 29.98
N ILE A 393 1.74 2.05 31.02
CA ILE A 393 1.56 0.99 32.01
C ILE A 393 0.23 1.15 32.75
N GLU A 394 -0.06 2.37 33.22
CA GLU A 394 -1.32 2.70 33.91
C GLU A 394 -2.53 2.43 32.99
N GLU A 395 -2.49 2.91 31.75
CA GLU A 395 -3.55 2.71 30.76
C GLU A 395 -3.73 1.24 30.38
N LEU A 396 -2.65 0.47 30.23
CA LEU A 396 -2.66 -0.96 29.93
C LEU A 396 -3.28 -1.79 31.07
N ILE A 397 -2.86 -1.55 32.31
CA ILE A 397 -3.45 -2.25 33.46
C ILE A 397 -4.92 -1.87 33.61
N LYS A 398 -5.25 -0.58 33.53
CA LYS A 398 -6.64 -0.11 33.60
C LYS A 398 -7.51 -0.75 32.52
N TRP A 399 -7.03 -0.81 31.28
CA TRP A 399 -7.75 -1.45 30.18
C TRP A 399 -7.96 -2.95 30.46
N THR A 400 -6.91 -3.65 30.87
CA THR A 400 -6.95 -5.10 31.19
C THR A 400 -7.99 -5.40 32.27
N VAL A 401 -7.97 -4.64 33.37
CA VAL A 401 -8.92 -4.80 34.49
C VAL A 401 -10.34 -4.46 34.07
N SER A 402 -10.53 -3.38 33.29
CA SER A 402 -11.87 -2.97 32.83
C SER A 402 -12.53 -4.01 31.91
N ARG A 403 -11.73 -4.78 31.16
CA ARG A 403 -12.23 -5.73 30.16
C ARG A 403 -12.41 -7.14 30.70
N PHE A 404 -11.53 -7.56 31.61
CA PHE A 404 -11.50 -8.93 32.12
C PHE A 404 -11.50 -8.96 33.65
N ASN A 405 -10.34 -8.76 34.26
CA ASN A 405 -10.05 -8.62 35.68
C ASN A 405 -8.55 -8.31 35.84
N ILE A 406 -8.02 -8.32 37.06
CA ILE A 406 -6.56 -8.31 37.26
C ILE A 406 -5.90 -9.53 36.61
N PRO A 407 -4.67 -9.41 36.08
CA PRO A 407 -3.96 -10.54 35.52
C PRO A 407 -3.61 -11.57 36.61
N ASP A 408 -3.84 -12.86 36.35
CA ASP A 408 -3.33 -13.95 37.19
C ASP A 408 -1.81 -14.06 37.09
N TYR A 409 -1.26 -13.79 35.90
CA TYR A 409 0.17 -13.87 35.61
C TYR A 409 0.68 -12.59 34.96
N LEU A 410 1.77 -12.03 35.50
CA LEU A 410 2.47 -10.87 34.96
C LEU A 410 3.89 -11.27 34.58
N ILE A 411 4.21 -11.16 33.28
CA ILE A 411 5.50 -11.53 32.68
C ILE A 411 6.13 -10.27 32.02
N PRO A 412 6.78 -9.38 32.79
CA PRO A 412 7.30 -8.11 32.30
C PRO A 412 8.70 -8.27 31.68
N PHE A 413 8.79 -9.05 30.59
CA PHE A 413 10.07 -9.41 29.94
C PHE A 413 10.55 -8.41 28.89
N GLY A 414 9.88 -7.26 28.77
CA GLY A 414 10.31 -6.15 27.90
C GLY A 414 11.75 -5.72 28.20
N ALA A 415 12.57 -5.62 27.16
CA ALA A 415 14.00 -5.31 27.29
C ALA A 415 14.51 -4.42 26.15
N VAL A 416 15.62 -3.71 26.42
CA VAL A 416 16.36 -2.90 25.46
C VAL A 416 17.74 -3.52 25.27
N LYS A 417 18.27 -3.45 24.05
CA LYS A 417 19.59 -3.99 23.72
C LYS A 417 20.67 -2.94 23.99
N GLU A 418 21.60 -3.26 24.87
CA GLU A 418 22.78 -2.44 25.20
C GLU A 418 24.01 -3.35 25.09
N LEU A 419 24.89 -3.08 24.11
CA LEU A 419 26.10 -3.87 23.86
C LEU A 419 27.28 -2.95 23.61
N GLY A 420 28.43 -3.27 24.19
CA GLY A 420 29.67 -2.54 24.02
C GLY A 420 29.83 -1.32 24.93
N TYR A 421 28.87 -1.08 25.84
CA TYR A 421 28.97 0.00 26.83
C TYR A 421 29.72 -0.49 28.06
N THR A 422 30.89 0.08 28.26
CA THR A 422 31.74 -0.04 29.46
C THR A 422 31.42 1.08 30.45
N ALA A 423 31.89 0.95 31.69
CA ALA A 423 31.59 1.94 32.75
C ALA A 423 31.98 3.38 32.38
N ASP A 424 33.04 3.57 31.60
CA ASP A 424 33.55 4.86 31.11
C ASP A 424 32.81 5.42 29.87
N SER A 425 31.95 4.62 29.24
CA SER A 425 31.14 5.02 28.08
C SER A 425 29.64 5.14 28.40
N LEU A 426 29.25 4.95 29.66
CA LEU A 426 27.88 5.18 30.13
C LEU A 426 27.50 6.65 30.02
N GLY A 427 26.29 6.92 29.51
CA GLY A 427 25.76 8.27 29.37
C GLY A 427 24.24 8.32 29.47
N GLY A 428 23.64 9.46 29.07
CA GLY A 428 22.18 9.65 29.10
C GLY A 428 21.41 8.55 28.37
N GLU A 429 21.97 7.99 27.29
CA GLU A 429 21.35 6.89 26.54
C GLU A 429 21.18 5.60 27.38
N SER A 430 22.14 5.29 28.26
CA SER A 430 22.11 4.11 29.14
C SER A 430 21.04 4.19 30.22
N SER A 431 20.55 5.40 30.56
CA SER A 431 19.44 5.59 31.51
C SER A 431 18.13 4.92 31.05
N THR A 432 17.99 4.72 29.74
CA THR A 432 16.89 3.97 29.11
C THR A 432 16.77 2.55 29.65
N THR A 433 17.91 1.87 29.81
CA THR A 433 17.98 0.47 30.27
C THR A 433 17.43 0.37 31.69
N LEU A 434 17.89 1.23 32.61
CA LEU A 434 17.36 1.32 33.97
C LEU A 434 15.86 1.62 33.98
N ARG A 435 15.41 2.53 33.12
CA ARG A 435 14.01 2.92 33.06
C ARG A 435 13.11 1.75 32.63
N VAL A 436 13.44 1.05 31.56
CA VAL A 436 12.59 -0.04 31.03
C VAL A 436 12.71 -1.30 31.89
N LEU A 437 13.93 -1.72 32.23
CA LEU A 437 14.18 -3.01 32.88
C LEU A 437 13.98 -2.99 34.39
N LEU A 438 14.13 -1.84 35.06
CA LEU A 438 13.94 -1.70 36.50
C LEU A 438 12.66 -0.91 36.81
N GLN A 439 12.64 0.39 36.48
CA GLN A 439 11.54 1.27 36.88
C GLN A 439 10.20 0.81 36.29
N GLY A 440 10.17 0.43 35.00
CA GLY A 440 9.00 -0.09 34.32
C GLY A 440 8.44 -1.36 34.98
N VAL A 441 9.30 -2.30 35.39
CA VAL A 441 8.89 -3.54 36.09
C VAL A 441 8.31 -3.22 37.47
N VAL A 442 8.93 -2.29 38.21
CA VAL A 442 8.42 -1.81 39.50
C VAL A 442 7.06 -1.15 39.33
N TRP A 443 6.88 -0.30 38.32
CA TRP A 443 5.59 0.32 38.01
C TRP A 443 4.53 -0.71 37.62
N PHE A 444 4.84 -1.68 36.78
CA PHE A 444 3.91 -2.76 36.44
C PHE A 444 3.41 -3.51 37.66
N ALA A 445 4.32 -3.93 38.55
CA ALA A 445 3.95 -4.62 39.78
C ALA A 445 3.13 -3.72 40.72
N GLY A 446 3.53 -2.45 40.87
CA GLY A 446 2.85 -1.49 41.73
C GLY A 446 1.44 -1.11 41.25
N GLU A 447 1.26 -0.85 39.96
CA GLU A 447 -0.05 -0.55 39.35
C GLU A 447 -0.96 -1.78 39.38
N THR A 448 -0.42 -2.99 39.12
CA THR A 448 -1.18 -4.23 39.27
C THR A 448 -1.62 -4.45 40.72
N ALA A 449 -0.73 -4.21 41.70
CA ALA A 449 -1.06 -4.31 43.12
C ALA A 449 -2.14 -3.31 43.54
N ARG A 450 -2.11 -2.08 42.97
CA ARG A 450 -3.14 -1.07 43.23
C ARG A 450 -4.51 -1.54 42.73
N ALA A 451 -4.59 -2.03 41.50
CA ALA A 451 -5.83 -2.57 40.96
C ALA A 451 -6.30 -3.85 41.69
N ALA A 452 -5.37 -4.67 42.15
CA ALA A 452 -5.64 -5.86 42.94
C ALA A 452 -6.22 -5.54 44.34
N ARG A 453 -5.85 -4.41 44.95
CA ARG A 453 -6.48 -3.94 46.21
C ARG A 453 -7.96 -3.65 46.06
N GLU A 454 -8.35 -3.03 44.95
CA GLU A 454 -9.75 -2.67 44.68
C GLU A 454 -10.62 -3.92 44.45
N THR A 455 -10.04 -4.99 43.91
CA THR A 455 -10.73 -6.24 43.59
C THR A 455 -10.53 -7.35 44.63
N ASN A 456 -9.59 -7.18 45.56
CA ASN A 456 -9.14 -8.17 46.55
C ASN A 456 -8.73 -9.52 45.91
N LEU A 457 -8.06 -9.46 44.77
CA LEU A 457 -7.52 -10.61 44.04
C LEU A 457 -5.99 -10.59 44.05
N SER A 458 -5.32 -11.66 43.62
CA SER A 458 -3.85 -11.76 43.60
C SER A 458 -3.29 -12.07 42.21
N CYS A 459 -2.06 -11.60 41.94
CA CYS A 459 -1.31 -11.82 40.71
C CYS A 459 0.06 -12.49 41.01
N THR A 460 0.51 -13.39 40.14
CA THR A 460 1.86 -13.96 40.16
C THR A 460 2.75 -13.23 39.15
N CYS A 461 3.81 -12.57 39.62
CA CYS A 461 4.76 -11.84 38.78
C CYS A 461 6.08 -12.60 38.64
N VAL A 462 6.48 -12.92 37.41
CA VAL A 462 7.76 -13.59 37.11
C VAL A 462 8.82 -12.55 36.76
N LEU A 463 9.84 -12.42 37.60
CA LEU A 463 10.94 -11.49 37.39
C LEU A 463 12.04 -12.15 36.53
N PRO A 464 12.44 -11.54 35.40
CA PRO A 464 13.53 -12.06 34.57
C PRO A 464 14.87 -11.67 35.20
N LEU A 465 15.39 -12.50 36.11
CA LEU A 465 16.70 -12.33 36.74
C LEU A 465 17.81 -12.90 35.86
N SER A 466 19.06 -12.53 36.17
CA SER A 466 20.26 -12.97 35.45
C SER A 466 21.23 -13.63 36.43
N PRO A 467 21.89 -14.74 36.07
CA PRO A 467 23.02 -15.28 36.83
C PRO A 467 24.32 -14.48 36.57
N ASN A 468 24.38 -13.70 35.49
CA ASN A 468 25.51 -12.81 35.19
C ASN A 468 25.27 -11.42 35.80
N HIS A 469 26.19 -10.99 36.67
CA HIS A 469 26.21 -9.69 37.33
C HIS A 469 27.46 -8.88 36.96
N GLY A 470 27.79 -8.83 35.66
CA GLY A 470 28.92 -8.06 35.12
C GLY A 470 30.18 -8.89 34.80
N GLU A 471 30.09 -10.22 34.79
CA GLU A 471 31.22 -11.12 34.50
C GLU A 471 31.59 -11.17 33.00
N ILE A 472 30.63 -10.88 32.12
CA ILE A 472 30.86 -10.82 30.67
C ILE A 472 31.49 -9.47 30.28
N GLY A 473 31.02 -8.38 30.89
CA GLY A 473 31.43 -6.99 30.63
C GLY A 473 30.91 -6.42 29.31
N GLY A 474 30.79 -5.08 29.25
CA GLY A 474 30.30 -4.37 28.06
C GLY A 474 28.76 -4.39 27.90
N ASP A 475 28.04 -4.63 28.99
CA ASP A 475 26.59 -4.81 29.08
C ASP A 475 25.84 -3.60 29.68
N GLY A 476 26.52 -2.45 29.80
CA GLY A 476 25.91 -1.21 30.29
C GLY A 476 25.32 -1.36 31.70
N PHE A 477 24.09 -0.88 31.92
CA PHE A 477 23.38 -1.00 33.21
C PHE A 477 22.58 -2.31 33.39
N TYR A 478 22.80 -3.30 32.52
CA TYR A 478 22.03 -4.55 32.55
C TYR A 478 22.22 -5.32 33.87
N ALA A 479 23.47 -5.50 34.31
CA ALA A 479 23.80 -6.28 35.50
C ALA A 479 23.21 -5.67 36.78
N GLU A 480 23.37 -4.36 36.96
CA GLU A 480 22.83 -3.58 38.07
C GLU A 480 21.31 -3.67 38.12
N THR A 481 20.66 -3.58 36.95
CA THR A 481 19.21 -3.71 36.86
C THR A 481 18.74 -5.09 37.31
N LYS A 482 19.36 -6.15 36.80
CA LYS A 482 18.95 -7.53 37.10
C LYS A 482 19.15 -7.88 38.57
N LEU A 483 20.22 -7.38 39.19
CA LEU A 483 20.45 -7.54 40.61
C LEU A 483 19.43 -6.74 41.45
N ALA A 484 19.13 -5.51 41.05
CA ALA A 484 18.17 -4.66 41.75
C ALA A 484 16.73 -5.22 41.77
N LEU A 485 16.33 -6.00 40.76
CA LEU A 485 15.03 -6.67 40.73
C LEU A 485 14.86 -7.70 41.86
N GLU A 486 15.94 -8.29 42.39
CA GLU A 486 15.85 -9.24 43.52
C GLU A 486 15.29 -8.57 44.78
N ALA A 487 15.50 -7.25 44.94
CA ALA A 487 14.97 -6.49 46.07
C ALA A 487 13.43 -6.46 46.12
N LEU A 488 12.73 -6.65 44.98
CA LEU A 488 11.27 -6.70 44.94
C LEU A 488 10.70 -7.88 45.75
N ILE A 489 11.42 -9.00 45.80
CA ILE A 489 11.03 -10.18 46.56
C ILE A 489 11.05 -9.85 48.06
N ASN A 490 12.10 -9.20 48.55
CA ASN A 490 12.17 -8.75 49.95
C ASN A 490 11.13 -7.66 50.26
N LYS A 491 10.94 -6.72 49.31
CA LYS A 491 9.93 -5.65 49.43
C LYS A 491 8.52 -6.19 49.60
N SER A 492 8.16 -7.30 48.94
CA SER A 492 6.85 -7.90 49.13
C SER A 492 6.59 -8.34 50.57
N THR A 493 7.63 -8.72 51.32
CA THR A 493 7.52 -9.07 52.74
C THR A 493 7.47 -7.82 53.62
N SER A 494 8.33 -6.82 53.36
CA SER A 494 8.35 -5.58 54.16
C SER A 494 7.16 -4.66 53.89
N GLU A 495 6.57 -4.76 52.70
CA GLU A 495 5.39 -4.00 52.23
C GLU A 495 4.22 -4.97 52.01
N TYR A 496 3.92 -5.82 53.01
CA TYR A 496 2.93 -6.90 52.86
C TYR A 496 1.51 -6.39 52.54
N ASP A 497 0.97 -5.46 53.34
CA ASP A 497 -0.42 -4.98 53.20
C ASP A 497 -0.68 -4.23 51.89
N THR A 498 0.39 -3.74 51.25
CA THR A 498 0.34 -2.92 50.06
C THR A 498 0.73 -3.71 48.81
N LEU A 499 1.77 -4.53 48.87
CA LEU A 499 2.34 -5.25 47.72
C LEU A 499 2.24 -6.76 47.89
N GLY A 500 2.82 -7.34 48.95
CA GLY A 500 2.99 -8.79 49.09
C GLY A 500 1.69 -9.58 49.25
N LYS A 501 0.64 -8.97 49.79
CA LYS A 501 -0.69 -9.57 49.85
C LYS A 501 -1.30 -9.80 48.46
N TYR A 502 -0.96 -8.96 47.49
CA TYR A 502 -1.58 -8.95 46.16
C TYR A 502 -0.66 -9.47 45.06
N ILE A 503 0.66 -9.35 45.19
CA ILE A 503 1.63 -9.79 44.19
C ILE A 503 2.56 -10.86 44.78
N LYS A 504 2.53 -12.07 44.20
CA LYS A 504 3.50 -13.14 44.46
C LYS A 504 4.65 -13.04 43.48
N PHE A 505 5.88 -12.78 43.95
CA PHE A 505 7.04 -12.71 43.06
C PHE A 505 7.75 -14.06 42.88
N ILE A 506 8.11 -14.39 41.64
CA ILE A 506 8.93 -15.54 41.28
C ILE A 506 10.14 -15.02 40.52
N GLY A 507 11.31 -15.06 41.13
CA GLY A 507 12.56 -14.68 40.48
C GLY A 507 13.12 -15.85 39.67
N ALA A 508 13.13 -15.77 38.34
CA ALA A 508 13.75 -16.78 37.49
C ALA A 508 15.14 -16.30 37.06
N ARG A 509 16.22 -16.94 37.54
CA ARG A 509 17.60 -16.66 37.07
C ARG A 509 17.83 -17.37 35.75
N ILE A 510 17.56 -16.67 34.65
CA ILE A 510 17.54 -17.25 33.29
C ILE A 510 18.97 -17.51 32.80
N GLY A 511 19.25 -18.78 32.48
CA GLY A 511 20.53 -19.21 31.92
C GLY A 511 20.72 -18.90 30.43
N TRP A 512 21.78 -19.49 29.86
CA TRP A 512 22.14 -19.29 28.47
C TRP A 512 21.05 -19.81 27.52
N THR A 513 20.31 -18.91 26.87
CA THR A 513 19.21 -19.26 25.97
C THR A 513 19.56 -18.90 24.52
N ARG A 514 19.73 -19.95 23.71
CA ARG A 514 20.17 -19.88 22.31
C ARG A 514 19.13 -19.22 21.40
N GLY A 515 19.60 -18.53 20.36
CA GLY A 515 18.77 -17.96 19.29
C GLY A 515 17.99 -16.69 19.66
N THR A 516 18.03 -16.24 20.92
CA THR A 516 17.37 -15.00 21.33
C THR A 516 18.03 -13.79 20.68
N GLY A 517 17.29 -12.70 20.45
CA GLY A 517 17.85 -11.48 19.85
C GLY A 517 19.06 -10.88 20.58
N LEU A 518 19.20 -11.18 21.88
CA LEU A 518 20.35 -10.78 22.72
C LEU A 518 21.53 -11.74 22.59
N MET A 519 21.30 -13.06 22.56
CA MET A 519 22.35 -14.08 22.65
C MET A 519 22.74 -14.70 21.30
N ARG A 520 22.02 -14.46 20.21
CA ARG A 520 22.27 -15.08 18.89
C ARG A 520 23.72 -14.93 18.40
N ALA A 521 24.35 -13.77 18.64
CA ALA A 521 25.75 -13.54 18.29
C ALA A 521 26.74 -14.38 19.10
N ASN A 522 26.29 -14.96 20.21
CA ASN A 522 27.05 -15.80 21.11
C ASN A 522 26.68 -17.29 20.99
N ASP A 523 25.67 -17.67 20.20
CA ASP A 523 25.26 -19.08 20.01
C ASP A 523 26.44 -19.97 19.61
N VAL A 524 27.37 -19.41 18.84
CA VAL A 524 28.59 -20.07 18.40
C VAL A 524 29.57 -20.49 19.51
N VAL A 525 29.32 -20.04 20.75
CA VAL A 525 30.11 -20.35 21.94
C VAL A 525 29.41 -21.42 22.80
N ALA A 526 28.11 -21.66 22.58
CA ALA A 526 27.29 -22.55 23.40
C ALA A 526 27.86 -23.98 23.46
N ASP A 527 28.13 -24.60 22.30
CA ASP A 527 28.64 -25.98 22.23
C ASP A 527 29.96 -26.16 22.98
N GLU A 528 30.84 -25.15 22.95
CA GLU A 528 32.13 -25.22 23.62
C GLU A 528 32.00 -25.03 25.13
N LEU A 529 31.04 -24.20 25.57
CA LEU A 529 30.71 -24.04 26.97
C LEU A 529 30.17 -25.35 27.56
N GLU A 530 29.23 -26.02 26.86
CA GLU A 530 28.67 -27.30 27.32
C GLU A 530 29.74 -28.38 27.47
N LYS A 531 30.69 -28.46 26.51
CA LYS A 531 31.78 -29.44 26.54
C LYS A 531 32.82 -29.18 27.62
N ARG A 532 33.20 -27.92 27.84
CA ARG A 532 34.32 -27.57 28.74
C ARG A 532 33.92 -27.46 30.21
N PHE A 533 32.67 -27.10 30.51
CA PHE A 533 32.29 -26.65 31.86
C PHE A 533 31.08 -27.36 32.48
N ASP A 534 30.58 -28.47 31.90
CA ASP A 534 29.40 -29.21 32.38
C ASP A 534 28.20 -28.27 32.66
N VAL A 535 28.01 -27.31 31.74
CA VAL A 535 26.88 -26.38 31.77
C VAL A 535 25.87 -26.78 30.72
N LYS A 536 24.59 -26.52 31.00
CA LYS A 536 23.50 -26.77 30.05
C LYS A 536 23.02 -25.46 29.45
N THR A 537 23.00 -25.36 28.12
CA THR A 537 22.31 -24.27 27.41
C THR A 537 20.91 -24.70 27.00
N TYR A 538 20.02 -23.73 26.82
CA TYR A 538 18.62 -23.98 26.53
C TYR A 538 18.21 -23.38 25.20
N THR A 539 17.24 -24.00 24.56
CA THR A 539 16.41 -23.36 23.53
C THR A 539 15.36 -22.45 24.17
N GLN A 540 14.72 -21.61 23.36
CA GLN A 540 13.65 -20.72 23.83
C GLN A 540 12.44 -21.51 24.38
N CYS A 541 12.09 -22.62 23.74
CA CYS A 541 11.01 -23.50 24.18
C CYS A 541 11.34 -24.16 25.52
N GLU A 542 12.54 -24.75 25.68
CA GLU A 542 12.95 -25.37 26.94
C GLU A 542 12.96 -24.37 28.09
N MET A 543 13.49 -23.16 27.87
CA MET A 543 13.49 -22.12 28.89
C MET A 543 12.06 -21.66 29.25
N SER A 544 11.16 -21.58 28.26
CA SER A 544 9.75 -21.30 28.49
C SER A 544 9.09 -22.38 29.37
N ASP A 545 9.33 -23.67 29.08
CA ASP A 545 8.78 -24.78 29.86
C ASP A 545 9.27 -24.74 31.33
N LEU A 546 10.55 -24.43 31.54
CA LEU A 546 11.12 -24.24 32.87
C LEU A 546 10.42 -23.08 33.59
N ILE A 547 10.25 -21.93 32.95
CA ILE A 547 9.60 -20.76 33.57
C ILE A 547 8.14 -21.03 33.91
N VAL A 548 7.37 -21.65 33.00
CA VAL A 548 5.95 -21.99 33.21
C VAL A 548 5.78 -23.03 34.33
N SER A 549 6.77 -23.91 34.56
CA SER A 549 6.77 -24.85 35.68
C SER A 549 6.89 -24.18 37.05
N LEU A 550 7.42 -22.95 37.10
CA LEU A 550 7.61 -22.21 38.36
C LEU A 550 6.32 -21.55 38.85
N LEU A 551 5.31 -21.32 38.00
CA LEU A 551 4.15 -20.49 38.34
C LEU A 551 3.40 -20.92 39.62
N ASP A 552 3.41 -22.22 39.94
CA ASP A 552 2.76 -22.79 41.13
C ASP A 552 3.69 -22.87 42.35
N LYS A 553 4.97 -22.52 42.21
CA LYS A 553 5.93 -22.51 43.31
C LYS A 553 5.64 -21.36 44.30
N PRO A 554 6.09 -21.49 45.56
CA PRO A 554 6.07 -20.38 46.50
C PRO A 554 6.98 -19.25 46.01
N GLN A 555 6.79 -18.06 46.59
CA GLN A 555 7.65 -16.91 46.33
C GLN A 555 9.12 -17.25 46.63
N GLY A 556 10.02 -16.86 45.74
CA GLY A 556 11.45 -17.10 45.88
C GLY A 556 12.23 -16.87 44.60
N ILE A 557 13.54 -17.11 44.68
CA ILE A 557 14.46 -17.08 43.54
C ILE A 557 14.77 -18.53 43.15
N PHE A 558 14.60 -18.85 41.87
CA PHE A 558 14.83 -20.16 41.29
C PHE A 558 15.95 -20.07 40.26
N ASP A 559 16.93 -20.96 40.39
CA ASP A 559 18.07 -21.01 39.50
C ASP A 559 17.75 -21.82 38.23
N LEU A 560 17.66 -21.14 37.09
CA LEU A 560 17.51 -21.73 35.75
C LEU A 560 18.79 -21.52 34.92
N SER A 561 19.93 -21.25 35.57
CA SER A 561 21.18 -20.88 34.91
C SER A 561 21.82 -22.01 34.11
N GLY A 562 21.43 -23.26 34.38
CA GLY A 562 22.08 -24.44 33.80
C GLY A 562 23.53 -24.62 34.27
N GLY A 563 23.89 -24.03 35.42
CA GLY A 563 25.23 -24.08 35.98
C GLY A 563 26.18 -23.00 35.47
N ILE A 564 25.75 -22.13 34.54
CA ILE A 564 26.62 -21.09 33.95
C ILE A 564 27.11 -20.07 34.98
N GLY A 565 26.31 -19.80 36.02
CA GLY A 565 26.70 -18.89 37.12
C GLY A 565 27.85 -19.42 37.99
N ARG A 566 28.32 -20.65 37.77
CA ARG A 566 29.50 -21.23 38.45
C ARG A 566 30.78 -21.09 37.63
N VAL A 567 30.71 -20.58 36.40
CA VAL A 567 31.84 -20.51 35.47
C VAL A 567 32.59 -19.20 35.68
N GLU A 568 33.73 -19.24 36.36
CA GLU A 568 34.57 -18.06 36.56
C GLU A 568 35.24 -17.60 35.25
N GLY A 569 35.32 -16.29 35.04
CA GLY A 569 36.01 -15.71 33.89
C GLY A 569 35.27 -15.86 32.56
N LEU A 570 33.93 -16.00 32.59
CA LEU A 570 33.08 -16.21 31.41
C LEU A 570 33.36 -15.22 30.27
N GLY A 571 33.56 -13.93 30.56
CA GLY A 571 33.89 -12.93 29.53
C GLY A 571 35.22 -13.20 28.78
N LYS A 572 36.23 -13.75 29.46
CA LYS A 572 37.51 -14.15 28.83
C LYS A 572 37.33 -15.39 27.97
N ILE A 573 36.59 -16.38 28.48
CA ILE A 573 36.29 -17.63 27.78
C ILE A 573 35.53 -17.34 26.48
N ILE A 574 34.51 -16.46 26.52
CA ILE A 574 33.78 -16.05 25.31
C ILE A 574 34.70 -15.43 24.27
N LYS A 575 35.64 -14.56 24.69
CA LYS A 575 36.62 -13.94 23.78
C LYS A 575 37.59 -14.95 23.20
N GLU A 576 38.06 -15.90 24.01
CA GLU A 576 38.96 -16.99 23.61
C GLU A 576 38.29 -17.88 22.55
N VAL A 577 37.09 -18.38 22.82
CA VAL A 577 36.35 -19.28 21.90
C VAL A 577 35.98 -18.59 20.60
N LYS A 578 35.70 -17.28 20.64
CA LYS A 578 35.47 -16.48 19.42
C LYS A 578 36.75 -16.20 18.62
N GLY A 579 37.93 -16.26 19.25
CA GLY A 579 39.24 -16.03 18.62
C GLY A 579 39.90 -17.28 18.01
N MET A 580 39.33 -18.48 18.21
CA MET A 580 39.88 -19.73 17.67
C MET A 580 39.66 -19.85 16.14
N PRO A 581 40.66 -20.30 15.35
CA PRO A 581 40.50 -20.54 13.92
C PRO A 581 39.49 -21.67 13.69
N ARG A 582 38.48 -21.44 12.85
CA ARG A 582 37.40 -22.41 12.61
C ARG A 582 37.61 -23.17 11.30
N ALA A 583 37.47 -24.49 11.35
CA ALA A 583 37.10 -25.29 10.18
C ALA A 583 35.65 -24.95 9.82
N GLU A 584 35.38 -24.71 8.54
CA GLU A 584 34.07 -24.32 8.02
C GLU A 584 32.97 -25.31 8.45
N SER A 585 32.14 -24.91 9.41
CA SER A 585 30.87 -25.59 9.67
C SER A 585 29.83 -25.08 8.67
N ARG A 586 29.56 -25.91 7.66
CA ARG A 586 28.38 -25.81 6.80
C ARG A 586 27.13 -26.02 7.64
N GLY A 587 26.50 -24.93 8.07
CA GLY A 587 25.23 -24.91 8.78
C GLY A 587 24.62 -23.52 8.69
N GLY A 588 24.11 -23.18 7.50
CA GLY A 588 23.70 -21.82 7.13
C GLY A 588 22.58 -21.26 7.99
N SER A 589 22.89 -20.25 8.79
CA SER A 589 21.92 -19.23 9.20
C SER A 589 21.75 -18.27 8.02
N LYS A 590 20.74 -18.52 7.15
CA LYS A 590 20.26 -17.49 6.23
C LYS A 590 19.86 -16.26 7.06
N ALA A 591 20.63 -15.19 6.94
CA ALA A 591 20.22 -13.87 7.39
C ALA A 591 18.93 -13.50 6.64
N CYS A 592 17.92 -13.04 7.39
CA CYS A 592 16.66 -12.58 6.83
C CYS A 592 16.95 -11.28 6.05
N PRO A 593 16.76 -11.22 4.71
CA PRO A 593 16.84 -9.95 4.01
C PRO A 593 15.54 -9.19 4.28
N GLU A 594 15.65 -8.05 4.97
CA GLU A 594 14.56 -7.09 5.28
C GLU A 594 13.89 -6.45 4.04
N ARG A 595 14.00 -7.04 2.85
CA ARG A 595 13.40 -6.54 1.60
C ARG A 595 12.51 -7.55 0.84
N SER A 596 12.29 -8.75 1.38
CA SER A 596 11.77 -9.90 0.61
C SER A 596 10.44 -10.46 1.12
N ARG A 597 9.45 -9.61 1.42
CA ARG A 597 8.09 -10.10 1.75
C ARG A 597 7.15 -10.25 0.56
N TRP A 598 7.53 -9.70 -0.59
CA TRP A 598 6.72 -9.69 -1.81
C TRP A 598 7.47 -10.22 -3.05
N VAL A 599 8.67 -10.75 -2.84
CA VAL A 599 9.57 -11.25 -3.88
C VAL A 599 10.03 -12.63 -3.46
N ALA A 600 9.63 -13.66 -4.21
CA ALA A 600 10.09 -15.03 -3.98
C ALA A 600 11.60 -15.12 -4.21
N ALA A 601 12.33 -15.81 -3.33
CA ALA A 601 13.67 -16.27 -3.65
C ALA A 601 13.57 -17.30 -4.79
N SER A 602 14.25 -17.05 -5.91
CA SER A 602 14.19 -17.88 -7.10
C SER A 602 14.65 -19.31 -6.81
N GLU A 603 13.75 -20.28 -6.91
CA GLU A 603 14.14 -21.51 -7.60
C GLU A 603 14.46 -21.07 -9.04
N GLY A 604 15.64 -21.40 -9.56
CA GLY A 604 15.99 -21.12 -10.96
C GLY A 604 14.86 -21.58 -11.88
N PRO A 605 14.70 -20.99 -13.08
CA PRO A 605 13.51 -21.17 -13.90
C PRO A 605 13.27 -22.67 -14.14
N LYS A 606 12.39 -23.27 -13.33
CA LYS A 606 11.56 -24.36 -13.85
C LYS A 606 10.90 -23.71 -15.04
N LYS A 607 11.22 -24.21 -16.26
CA LYS A 607 10.61 -23.74 -17.52
C LYS A 607 9.20 -23.30 -17.16
N SER A 608 8.94 -21.99 -17.25
CA SER A 608 7.59 -21.48 -17.12
C SER A 608 6.83 -22.30 -18.15
N ASP A 609 6.01 -23.24 -17.69
CA ASP A 609 5.14 -23.95 -18.60
C ASP A 609 4.28 -22.81 -19.16
N PRO A 610 4.29 -22.50 -20.46
CA PRO A 610 3.51 -21.41 -21.07
C PRO A 610 1.99 -21.71 -21.04
N ASN A 611 1.59 -22.52 -20.06
CA ASN A 611 0.51 -23.48 -20.00
C ASN A 611 -0.09 -23.43 -18.59
N ILE A 612 -0.18 -22.25 -17.97
CA ILE A 612 -1.01 -22.05 -16.77
C ILE A 612 -2.49 -22.41 -17.08
N TYR A 613 -2.84 -22.50 -18.36
CA TYR A 613 -4.12 -23.02 -18.86
C TYR A 613 -4.00 -24.37 -19.59
N ALA A 614 -2.89 -25.11 -19.48
CA ALA A 614 -2.89 -26.49 -19.93
C ALA A 614 -3.84 -27.26 -19.02
N PHE A 615 -5.02 -27.54 -19.56
CA PHE A 615 -6.01 -28.40 -18.93
C PHE A 615 -5.32 -29.66 -18.41
N SER A 616 -5.22 -29.77 -17.10
CA SER A 616 -4.88 -31.02 -16.43
C SER A 616 -5.71 -32.12 -17.07
N LYS A 617 -5.09 -33.28 -17.35
CA LYS A 617 -5.82 -34.44 -17.90
C LYS A 617 -7.07 -34.62 -17.04
N PRO A 618 -8.30 -34.54 -17.60
CA PRO A 618 -9.48 -34.81 -16.80
C PRO A 618 -9.33 -36.26 -16.32
N GLN A 619 -9.14 -36.44 -15.02
CA GLN A 619 -9.36 -37.75 -14.43
C GLN A 619 -10.86 -38.04 -14.60
N PRO A 620 -11.23 -39.28 -14.95
CA PRO A 620 -12.64 -39.64 -15.04
C PRO A 620 -13.27 -39.44 -13.66
N LEU A 621 -14.04 -38.38 -13.50
CA LEU A 621 -14.96 -38.26 -12.39
C LEU A 621 -16.13 -39.22 -12.66
N ASP A 622 -16.66 -39.84 -11.61
CA ASP A 622 -17.87 -40.66 -11.65
C ASP A 622 -19.10 -39.77 -12.00
N SER A 623 -19.19 -39.29 -13.24
CA SER A 623 -20.33 -38.53 -13.74
C SER A 623 -21.43 -39.48 -14.20
N LYS A 624 -22.69 -39.16 -13.89
CA LYS A 624 -23.82 -39.89 -14.49
C LYS A 624 -23.85 -39.62 -16.00
N PRO A 625 -24.23 -40.58 -16.86
CA PRO A 625 -24.42 -40.32 -18.28
C PRO A 625 -25.41 -39.17 -18.49
N LEU A 626 -25.06 -38.17 -19.29
CA LEU A 626 -26.03 -37.21 -19.84
C LEU A 626 -27.13 -38.03 -20.51
N THR A 627 -28.37 -37.76 -20.13
CA THR A 627 -29.51 -38.52 -20.62
C THR A 627 -29.82 -38.10 -22.06
N SER A 628 -30.59 -38.89 -22.81
CA SER A 628 -31.09 -38.46 -24.14
C SER A 628 -31.98 -37.21 -24.07
N ALA A 629 -32.41 -36.78 -22.88
CA ALA A 629 -33.12 -35.53 -22.65
C ALA A 629 -32.16 -34.32 -22.48
N ASP A 630 -30.86 -34.55 -22.28
CA ASP A 630 -29.83 -33.51 -22.18
C ASP A 630 -29.30 -33.12 -23.56
N ASP A 631 -30.05 -32.24 -24.24
CA ASP A 631 -29.65 -31.68 -25.52
C ASP A 631 -28.36 -30.85 -25.39
N ARG A 632 -27.26 -31.31 -26.02
CA ARG A 632 -25.94 -30.64 -26.02
C ARG A 632 -26.01 -29.23 -26.64
N SER A 633 -26.99 -28.96 -27.50
CA SER A 633 -27.25 -27.63 -28.06
C SER A 633 -27.78 -26.65 -27.00
N ARG A 634 -28.15 -27.14 -25.80
CA ARG A 634 -28.74 -26.34 -24.70
C ARG A 634 -27.91 -26.32 -23.43
N ILE A 635 -26.70 -26.91 -23.42
CA ILE A 635 -25.82 -26.89 -22.24
C ILE A 635 -24.90 -25.67 -22.35
N PRO A 636 -25.02 -24.67 -21.45
CA PRO A 636 -24.17 -23.47 -21.50
C PRO A 636 -22.78 -23.76 -20.93
N VAL A 637 -21.76 -23.40 -21.69
CA VAL A 637 -20.35 -23.54 -21.30
C VAL A 637 -19.62 -22.23 -21.47
N ILE A 638 -18.69 -21.96 -20.56
CA ILE A 638 -17.81 -20.79 -20.60
C ILE A 638 -16.56 -21.15 -21.40
N ILE A 639 -16.36 -20.43 -22.49
CA ILE A 639 -15.26 -20.68 -23.43
C ILE A 639 -14.18 -19.60 -23.39
N GLY A 640 -14.44 -18.48 -22.74
CA GLY A 640 -13.51 -17.36 -22.69
C GLY A 640 -13.86 -16.43 -21.55
N PHE A 641 -12.84 -15.82 -20.97
CA PHE A 641 -12.97 -14.84 -19.92
C PHE A 641 -11.84 -13.80 -19.97
N GLY A 642 -12.13 -12.60 -19.53
CA GLY A 642 -11.18 -11.49 -19.45
C GLY A 642 -11.61 -10.50 -18.36
N GLU A 643 -10.68 -9.72 -17.84
CA GLU A 643 -10.99 -8.69 -16.85
C GLU A 643 -10.04 -7.51 -16.93
N VAL A 644 -10.53 -6.39 -16.43
CA VAL A 644 -9.69 -5.28 -16.01
C VAL A 644 -9.96 -5.07 -14.53
N SER A 645 -8.92 -5.24 -13.71
CA SER A 645 -9.00 -5.17 -12.26
C SER A 645 -7.82 -4.38 -11.67
N PRO A 646 -7.80 -4.10 -10.35
CA PRO A 646 -6.67 -3.45 -9.70
C PRO A 646 -5.33 -4.18 -9.81
N TYR A 647 -5.34 -5.43 -10.25
CA TYR A 647 -4.15 -6.23 -10.54
C TYR A 647 -4.01 -6.54 -12.04
N GLY A 648 -4.49 -5.65 -12.92
CA GLY A 648 -4.35 -5.79 -14.37
C GLY A 648 -5.41 -6.73 -14.93
N ASN A 649 -4.98 -7.84 -15.51
CA ASN A 649 -5.86 -8.83 -16.12
C ASN A 649 -6.07 -10.07 -15.25
N ALA A 650 -6.84 -11.05 -15.76
CA ALA A 650 -7.23 -12.22 -14.99
C ALA A 650 -6.04 -13.10 -14.59
N ARG A 651 -4.97 -13.13 -15.41
CA ARG A 651 -3.78 -13.96 -15.12
C ARG A 651 -2.95 -13.34 -14.01
N SER A 652 -2.55 -12.07 -14.16
CA SER A 652 -1.78 -11.37 -13.14
C SER A 652 -2.53 -11.28 -11.81
N ARG A 653 -3.86 -11.07 -11.84
CA ARG A 653 -4.70 -11.08 -10.66
C ARG A 653 -4.73 -12.43 -9.98
N PHE A 654 -5.01 -13.53 -10.69
CA PHE A 654 -5.10 -14.87 -10.08
C PHE A 654 -3.76 -15.35 -9.54
N GLU A 655 -2.65 -15.07 -10.23
CA GLU A 655 -1.32 -15.42 -9.73
C GLU A 655 -1.01 -14.70 -8.41
N PHE A 656 -1.29 -13.39 -8.34
CA PHE A 656 -1.10 -12.64 -7.10
C PHE A 656 -2.08 -13.07 -6.01
N GLU A 657 -3.33 -13.34 -6.37
CA GLU A 657 -4.37 -13.86 -5.47
C GLU A 657 -3.99 -15.22 -4.89
N THR A 658 -3.28 -16.07 -5.64
CA THR A 658 -2.86 -17.41 -5.20
C THR A 658 -1.55 -17.40 -4.42
N HIS A 659 -0.56 -16.60 -4.82
CA HIS A 659 0.75 -16.61 -4.17
C HIS A 659 0.91 -15.54 -3.09
N GLY A 660 0.15 -14.44 -3.16
CA GLY A 660 0.28 -13.29 -2.27
C GLY A 660 1.53 -12.44 -2.50
N GLN A 661 2.28 -12.72 -3.57
CA GLN A 661 3.53 -12.06 -3.94
C GLN A 661 3.65 -12.01 -5.47
N LEU A 662 4.51 -11.14 -5.98
CA LEU A 662 4.77 -11.07 -7.42
C LEU A 662 5.59 -12.28 -7.87
N THR A 663 5.08 -12.96 -8.88
CA THR A 663 5.80 -13.93 -9.70
C THR A 663 6.44 -13.22 -10.90
N VAL A 664 7.36 -13.88 -11.62
CA VAL A 664 7.96 -13.28 -12.82
C VAL A 664 6.91 -13.01 -13.88
N THR A 665 5.97 -13.94 -14.06
CA THR A 665 4.89 -13.84 -15.05
C THR A 665 3.93 -12.69 -14.72
N SER A 666 3.43 -12.62 -13.48
CA SER A 666 2.55 -11.53 -13.06
C SER A 666 3.25 -10.16 -13.08
N ALA A 667 4.52 -10.10 -12.68
CA ALA A 667 5.30 -8.86 -12.74
C ALA A 667 5.54 -8.41 -14.18
N PHE A 668 5.86 -9.32 -15.10
CA PHE A 668 6.02 -9.03 -16.52
C PHE A 668 4.71 -8.52 -17.14
N GLU A 669 3.61 -9.20 -16.86
CA GLU A 669 2.29 -8.82 -17.36
C GLU A 669 1.85 -7.45 -16.85
N LEU A 670 2.04 -7.18 -15.55
CA LEU A 670 1.78 -5.88 -14.96
C LEU A 670 2.71 -4.80 -15.51
N ALA A 671 4.01 -5.09 -15.68
CA ALA A 671 4.95 -4.13 -16.26
C ALA A 671 4.56 -3.72 -17.67
N TRP A 672 4.09 -4.66 -18.50
CA TRP A 672 3.58 -4.37 -19.84
C TRP A 672 2.25 -3.59 -19.79
N PHE A 673 1.32 -4.02 -18.92
CA PHE A 673 0.01 -3.40 -18.71
C PHE A 673 0.13 -1.93 -18.25
N MET A 674 1.07 -1.66 -17.35
CA MET A 674 1.39 -0.32 -16.81
C MET A 674 2.27 0.52 -17.74
N GLY A 675 2.73 -0.06 -18.86
CA GLY A 675 3.60 0.61 -19.82
C GLY A 675 5.01 0.92 -19.31
N LEU A 676 5.53 0.12 -18.39
CA LEU A 676 6.91 0.19 -17.91
C LEU A 676 7.87 -0.41 -18.94
N ILE A 677 7.44 -1.48 -19.61
CA ILE A 677 8.21 -2.14 -20.67
C ILE A 677 7.49 -2.07 -22.02
N GLN A 678 8.27 -2.06 -23.08
CA GLN A 678 7.79 -2.13 -24.46
C GLN A 678 8.71 -3.01 -25.31
N TYR A 679 8.18 -3.55 -26.40
CA TYR A 679 8.95 -4.39 -27.30
C TYR A 679 9.68 -3.52 -28.33
N SER A 680 11.01 -3.67 -28.42
CA SER A 680 11.83 -3.04 -29.44
C SER A 680 12.21 -4.07 -30.50
N ASN A 681 12.06 -3.68 -31.76
CA ASN A 681 12.46 -4.47 -32.93
C ASN A 681 13.24 -3.57 -33.89
N THR A 682 14.47 -3.24 -33.50
CA THR A 682 15.39 -2.41 -34.29
C THR A 682 16.59 -3.23 -34.72
N ASP A 683 17.34 -2.74 -35.70
CA ASP A 683 18.60 -3.38 -36.13
C ASP A 683 19.64 -3.51 -35.00
N LYS A 684 19.51 -2.70 -33.94
CA LYS A 684 20.43 -2.67 -32.78
C LYS A 684 20.04 -3.66 -31.69
N TYR A 685 18.74 -3.88 -31.47
CA TYR A 685 18.24 -4.74 -30.41
C TYR A 685 16.83 -5.23 -30.71
N VAL A 686 16.60 -6.51 -30.41
CA VAL A 686 15.31 -7.20 -30.52
C VAL A 686 15.00 -7.79 -29.16
N GLY A 687 13.99 -7.26 -28.48
CA GLY A 687 13.61 -7.68 -27.14
C GLY A 687 12.86 -6.61 -26.36
N TRP A 688 12.66 -6.86 -25.06
CA TRP A 688 12.00 -5.92 -24.15
C TRP A 688 12.95 -4.81 -23.75
N VAL A 689 12.46 -3.58 -23.77
CA VAL A 689 13.16 -2.40 -23.30
C VAL A 689 12.32 -1.62 -22.30
N ASP A 690 12.97 -0.86 -21.44
CA ASP A 690 12.30 0.14 -20.60
C ASP A 690 11.63 1.19 -21.50
N SER A 691 10.38 1.53 -21.22
CA SER A 691 9.60 2.45 -22.08
C SER A 691 10.08 3.90 -22.02
N LYS A 692 10.88 4.28 -21.01
CA LYS A 692 11.42 5.63 -20.82
C LYS A 692 12.89 5.71 -21.20
N THR A 693 13.71 4.75 -20.76
CA THR A 693 15.18 4.80 -20.98
C THR A 693 15.63 4.06 -22.23
N GLU A 694 14.76 3.22 -22.83
CA GLU A 694 15.07 2.34 -23.96
C GLU A 694 16.19 1.31 -23.68
N GLU A 695 16.58 1.14 -22.41
CA GLU A 695 17.55 0.13 -22.00
C GLU A 695 16.94 -1.28 -22.09
N ALA A 696 17.75 -2.26 -22.48
CA ALA A 696 17.35 -3.67 -22.54
C ALA A 696 16.96 -4.21 -21.15
N VAL A 697 15.84 -4.94 -21.10
CA VAL A 697 15.28 -5.56 -19.90
C VAL A 697 15.08 -7.05 -20.16
N ALA A 698 15.74 -7.89 -19.37
CA ALA A 698 15.44 -9.33 -19.38
C ALA A 698 14.17 -9.61 -18.53
N GLU A 699 13.36 -10.59 -18.93
CA GLU A 699 12.12 -10.94 -18.22
C GLU A 699 12.38 -11.31 -16.74
N SER A 700 13.51 -11.94 -16.44
CA SER A 700 13.92 -12.28 -15.07
C SER A 700 14.26 -11.07 -14.20
N GLU A 701 14.61 -9.93 -14.80
CA GLU A 701 14.99 -8.70 -14.09
C GLU A 701 13.78 -7.81 -13.76
N VAL A 702 12.59 -8.12 -14.31
CA VAL A 702 11.40 -7.28 -14.16
C VAL A 702 11.01 -7.07 -12.69
N ILE A 703 11.08 -8.12 -11.87
CA ILE A 703 10.77 -8.00 -10.43
C ILE A 703 11.78 -7.10 -9.73
N GLU A 704 13.07 -7.27 -10.02
CA GLU A 704 14.14 -6.49 -9.39
C GLU A 704 14.04 -5.00 -9.77
N ARG A 705 13.79 -4.70 -11.06
CA ARG A 705 13.71 -3.33 -11.58
C ARG A 705 12.40 -2.64 -11.24
N TYR A 706 11.26 -3.32 -11.41
CA TYR A 706 9.93 -2.70 -11.37
C TYR A 706 9.03 -3.23 -10.26
N GLY A 707 9.38 -4.30 -9.54
CA GLY A 707 8.50 -4.96 -8.58
C GLY A 707 7.98 -4.03 -7.47
N ALA A 708 8.83 -3.15 -6.93
CA ALA A 708 8.40 -2.16 -5.94
C ALA A 708 7.39 -1.16 -6.52
N HIS A 709 7.68 -0.60 -7.70
CA HIS A 709 6.78 0.33 -8.38
C HIS A 709 5.44 -0.33 -8.74
N ILE A 710 5.46 -1.57 -9.25
CA ILE A 710 4.25 -2.34 -9.52
C ILE A 710 3.42 -2.48 -8.24
N LEU A 711 4.02 -2.90 -7.12
CA LEU A 711 3.30 -3.06 -5.87
C LEU A 711 2.72 -1.74 -5.36
N ASP A 712 3.45 -0.63 -5.46
CA ASP A 712 2.99 0.66 -4.97
C ASP A 712 1.81 1.22 -5.78
N HIS A 713 1.72 0.87 -7.06
CA HIS A 713 0.72 1.38 -8.01
C HIS A 713 -0.30 0.33 -8.48
N THR A 714 -0.49 -0.75 -7.72
CA THR A 714 -1.50 -1.79 -7.97
C THR A 714 -2.33 -2.11 -6.72
N GLY A 715 -3.50 -2.71 -6.90
CA GLY A 715 -4.40 -3.12 -5.82
C GLY A 715 -5.08 -1.95 -5.11
N ILE A 716 -5.50 -2.21 -3.87
CA ILE A 716 -6.09 -1.21 -2.97
C ILE A 716 -5.00 -0.26 -2.48
N ARG A 717 -5.12 1.03 -2.82
CA ARG A 717 -4.15 2.07 -2.45
C ARG A 717 -4.84 3.42 -2.32
N THR A 718 -4.09 4.43 -1.87
CA THR A 718 -4.55 5.83 -1.90
C THR A 718 -4.95 6.19 -3.32
N VAL A 719 -6.07 6.92 -3.48
CA VAL A 719 -6.55 7.32 -4.81
C VAL A 719 -5.51 8.21 -5.48
N GLU A 720 -5.09 7.80 -6.67
CA GLU A 720 -4.16 8.51 -7.54
C GLU A 720 -4.96 9.17 -8.66
N LYS A 721 -4.76 10.47 -8.87
CA LYS A 721 -5.46 11.22 -9.91
C LYS A 721 -5.28 10.62 -11.30
N ASP A 722 -4.08 10.13 -11.62
CA ASP A 722 -3.79 9.53 -12.94
C ASP A 722 -4.54 8.21 -13.16
N ALA A 723 -4.80 7.47 -12.08
CA ALA A 723 -5.45 6.17 -12.12
C ALA A 723 -6.96 6.22 -11.85
N ALA A 724 -7.51 7.27 -11.25
CA ALA A 724 -8.94 7.40 -10.94
C ALA A 724 -9.62 8.58 -11.67
N GLY A 725 -8.85 9.52 -12.22
CA GLY A 725 -9.37 10.73 -12.87
C GLY A 725 -9.67 11.90 -11.92
N PHE A 726 -9.55 11.72 -10.60
CA PHE A 726 -9.81 12.75 -9.59
C PHE A 726 -8.99 12.54 -8.31
N ASP A 727 -8.91 13.56 -7.45
CA ASP A 727 -8.26 13.48 -6.13
C ASP A 727 -9.29 13.70 -5.00
N PRO A 728 -9.58 12.68 -4.17
CA PRO A 728 -10.46 12.78 -3.01
C PRO A 728 -10.07 13.83 -1.98
N LYS A 729 -8.79 14.19 -1.90
CA LYS A 729 -8.27 15.19 -0.96
C LYS A 729 -8.41 16.62 -1.51
N ALA A 730 -8.75 16.74 -2.78
CA ALA A 730 -8.86 18.01 -3.47
C ALA A 730 -10.17 18.13 -4.27
N LEU A 731 -11.31 17.86 -3.62
CA LEU A 731 -12.63 17.99 -4.25
C LEU A 731 -13.11 19.43 -4.23
N THR A 732 -13.56 19.94 -5.38
CA THR A 732 -14.09 21.30 -5.51
C THR A 732 -15.56 21.35 -5.11
N VAL A 733 -15.89 22.24 -4.17
CA VAL A 733 -17.27 22.58 -3.79
C VAL A 733 -17.50 24.08 -3.92
N TYR A 734 -18.70 24.47 -4.34
CA TYR A 734 -19.06 25.88 -4.48
C TYR A 734 -19.81 26.37 -3.25
N SER A 735 -19.45 27.55 -2.75
CA SER A 735 -20.16 28.23 -1.66
C SER A 735 -20.73 29.55 -2.16
N ASP A 736 -22.00 29.79 -1.87
CA ASP A 736 -22.66 31.03 -2.20
C ASP A 736 -22.20 32.12 -1.22
N ILE A 737 -21.63 33.19 -1.76
CA ILE A 737 -21.19 34.35 -1.00
C ILE A 737 -21.94 35.58 -1.50
N ILE A 738 -22.45 36.39 -0.59
CA ILE A 738 -23.08 37.66 -0.90
C ILE A 738 -21.99 38.73 -0.93
N LEU A 739 -21.90 39.47 -2.03
CA LEU A 739 -20.94 40.55 -2.18
C LEU A 739 -21.24 41.68 -1.19
N GLU A 740 -20.26 42.05 -0.36
CA GLU A 740 -20.35 43.20 0.54
C GLU A 740 -20.12 44.53 -0.17
N ASP A 741 -19.42 44.49 -1.31
CA ASP A 741 -19.08 45.64 -2.16
C ASP A 741 -19.24 45.29 -3.64
N ASP A 742 -19.37 46.31 -4.48
CA ASP A 742 -19.47 46.14 -5.94
C ASP A 742 -18.17 45.54 -6.51
N LEU A 743 -18.28 44.54 -7.40
CA LEU A 743 -17.13 43.90 -8.05
C LEU A 743 -17.22 44.01 -9.58
N LEU A 744 -16.07 44.24 -10.24
CA LEU A 744 -15.98 44.36 -11.70
C LEU A 744 -15.27 43.15 -12.30
N PHE A 745 -15.92 42.48 -13.26
CA PHE A 745 -15.36 41.37 -14.02
C PHE A 745 -15.10 41.81 -15.47
N PRO A 746 -13.88 41.61 -16.01
CA PRO A 746 -13.59 41.94 -17.41
C PRO A 746 -14.32 40.98 -18.36
N LEU A 747 -14.73 41.48 -19.51
CA LEU A 747 -15.35 40.71 -20.59
C LEU A 747 -14.49 40.72 -21.85
N GLU A 748 -14.52 39.61 -22.58
CA GLU A 748 -13.82 39.45 -23.86
C GLU A 748 -14.49 40.23 -25.01
N SER A 749 -15.82 40.35 -25.01
CA SER A 749 -16.56 41.06 -26.07
C SER A 749 -17.91 41.61 -25.60
N LYS A 750 -18.45 42.57 -26.38
CA LYS A 750 -19.81 43.11 -26.17
C LYS A 750 -20.91 42.04 -26.36
N ALA A 751 -20.68 41.05 -27.22
CA ALA A 751 -21.62 39.96 -27.43
C ALA A 751 -21.72 39.03 -26.21
N ALA A 752 -20.58 38.76 -25.55
CA ALA A 752 -20.55 38.02 -24.30
C ALA A 752 -21.37 38.72 -23.20
N ALA A 753 -21.37 40.06 -23.16
CA ALA A 753 -22.14 40.85 -22.18
C ALA A 753 -23.66 40.60 -22.23
N ALA A 754 -24.22 40.30 -23.41
CA ALA A 754 -25.64 40.05 -23.59
C ALA A 754 -26.14 38.82 -22.82
N SER A 755 -25.28 37.82 -22.62
CA SER A 755 -25.61 36.59 -21.89
C SER A 755 -25.77 36.80 -20.37
N TYR A 756 -25.17 37.85 -19.81
CA TYR A 756 -25.18 38.14 -18.38
C TYR A 756 -26.26 39.14 -17.94
N LEU A 757 -26.83 39.92 -18.88
CA LEU A 757 -27.75 41.03 -18.60
C LEU A 757 -29.17 40.62 -18.16
N ASN A 758 -29.44 39.33 -17.99
CA ASN A 758 -30.71 38.81 -17.47
C ASN A 758 -30.78 38.74 -15.93
N SER A 759 -29.73 39.16 -15.22
CA SER A 759 -29.67 39.13 -13.74
C SER A 759 -29.85 40.52 -13.14
N GLU A 760 -30.77 40.68 -12.18
CA GLU A 760 -31.21 42.00 -11.65
C GLU A 760 -30.10 42.85 -10.99
N ASN A 761 -28.97 42.25 -10.60
CA ASN A 761 -27.87 42.93 -9.90
C ASN A 761 -26.56 43.07 -10.72
N LEU A 762 -26.61 42.85 -12.04
CA LEU A 762 -25.46 43.00 -12.94
C LEU A 762 -25.62 44.23 -13.86
N GLU A 763 -24.58 45.04 -13.99
CA GLU A 763 -24.57 46.23 -14.84
C GLU A 763 -23.37 46.23 -15.81
N LEU A 764 -23.63 46.37 -17.11
CA LEU A 764 -22.56 46.48 -18.11
C LEU A 764 -21.92 47.87 -18.05
N THR A 765 -20.62 47.91 -17.77
CA THR A 765 -19.81 49.13 -17.79
C THR A 765 -18.74 49.00 -18.88
N GLN A 766 -18.47 50.08 -19.62
CA GLN A 766 -17.38 50.12 -20.59
C GLN A 766 -16.33 51.14 -20.14
N ASP A 767 -15.07 50.73 -20.14
CA ASP A 767 -13.97 51.67 -19.95
C ASP A 767 -13.77 52.50 -21.23
N LYS A 768 -13.98 53.82 -21.12
CA LYS A 768 -13.91 54.76 -22.24
C LYS A 768 -12.52 54.87 -22.85
N LEU A 769 -11.46 54.58 -22.09
CA LEU A 769 -10.06 54.68 -22.53
C LEU A 769 -9.58 53.38 -23.18
N THR A 770 -9.83 52.24 -22.55
CA THR A 770 -9.34 50.94 -23.04
C THR A 770 -10.32 50.24 -23.99
N GLN A 771 -11.54 50.76 -24.13
CA GLN A 771 -12.65 50.17 -24.89
C GLN A 771 -13.04 48.75 -24.43
N LYS A 772 -12.52 48.29 -23.28
CA LYS A 772 -12.85 47.00 -22.68
C LYS A 772 -14.19 47.07 -21.96
N TYR A 773 -14.93 45.96 -22.02
CA TYR A 773 -16.21 45.80 -21.36
C TYR A 773 -16.01 45.12 -20.01
N PHE A 774 -16.80 45.53 -19.01
CA PHE A 774 -16.82 44.96 -17.67
C PHE A 774 -18.26 44.72 -17.24
N ILE A 775 -18.50 43.66 -16.48
CA ILE A 775 -19.73 43.49 -15.72
C ILE A 775 -19.48 43.92 -14.29
N LYS A 776 -20.31 44.84 -13.82
CA LYS A 776 -20.37 45.28 -12.44
C LYS A 776 -21.42 44.45 -11.70
N ALA A 777 -20.98 43.53 -10.85
CA ALA A 777 -21.85 42.87 -9.89
C ALA A 777 -22.03 43.80 -8.68
N LYS A 778 -23.26 44.21 -8.39
CA LYS A 778 -23.55 45.13 -7.29
C LYS A 778 -23.43 44.45 -5.93
N LYS A 779 -23.17 45.22 -4.87
CA LYS A 779 -23.34 44.82 -3.48
C LYS A 779 -24.69 44.11 -3.31
N GLY A 780 -24.68 42.97 -2.62
CA GLY A 780 -25.85 42.10 -2.48
C GLY A 780 -25.98 41.03 -3.57
N SER A 781 -25.17 41.07 -4.63
CA SER A 781 -25.12 39.97 -5.62
C SER A 781 -24.54 38.70 -5.00
N THR A 782 -25.09 37.55 -5.36
CA THR A 782 -24.54 36.25 -4.98
C THR A 782 -23.49 35.79 -6.00
N ILE A 783 -22.30 35.44 -5.52
CA ILE A 783 -21.25 34.79 -6.30
C ILE A 783 -20.97 33.39 -5.77
N LYS A 784 -20.56 32.47 -6.64
CA LYS A 784 -20.12 31.12 -6.26
C LYS A 784 -18.61 31.05 -6.14
N LEU A 785 -18.10 30.88 -4.93
CA LEU A 785 -16.66 30.71 -4.69
C LEU A 785 -16.30 29.21 -4.62
N PRO A 786 -15.37 28.72 -5.46
CA PRO A 786 -14.86 27.36 -5.33
C PRO A 786 -13.97 27.25 -4.09
N ARG A 787 -14.18 26.19 -3.31
CA ARG A 787 -13.33 25.78 -2.20
C ARG A 787 -12.91 24.33 -2.40
N VAL A 788 -11.74 23.99 -1.91
CA VAL A 788 -11.20 22.63 -1.95
C VAL A 788 -11.42 21.98 -0.60
N ILE A 789 -12.07 20.81 -0.59
CA ILE A 789 -12.28 20.00 0.61
C ILE A 789 -11.62 18.64 0.47
N SER A 790 -11.14 18.10 1.59
CA SER A 790 -10.59 16.75 1.67
C SER A 790 -11.66 15.81 2.20
N HIS A 791 -11.91 14.73 1.46
CA HIS A 791 -12.88 13.70 1.84
C HIS A 791 -12.22 12.63 2.74
N SER A 792 -13.00 12.04 3.66
CA SER A 792 -12.51 11.00 4.60
C SER A 792 -12.30 9.62 3.96
N ARG A 793 -12.79 9.43 2.72
CA ARG A 793 -12.57 8.23 1.91
C ARG A 793 -11.63 8.63 0.80
N TYR A 794 -10.39 8.15 0.87
CA TYR A 794 -9.34 8.45 -0.10
C TYR A 794 -8.54 7.21 -0.49
N VAL A 795 -9.08 6.01 -0.24
CA VAL A 795 -8.50 4.70 -0.60
C VAL A 795 -9.49 3.94 -1.45
N ALA A 796 -9.02 3.35 -2.55
CA ALA A 796 -9.82 2.56 -3.47
C ALA A 796 -8.99 1.49 -4.19
N GLY A 797 -9.66 0.45 -4.69
CA GLY A 797 -9.11 -0.52 -5.63
C GLY A 797 -9.05 0.08 -7.04
N GLN A 798 -7.87 0.51 -7.47
CA GLN A 798 -7.71 1.22 -8.73
C GLN A 798 -6.98 0.34 -9.75
N ILE A 799 -7.40 0.42 -11.01
CA ILE A 799 -6.65 -0.16 -12.14
C ILE A 799 -5.18 0.31 -12.05
N PRO A 800 -4.21 -0.55 -12.40
CA PRO A 800 -2.80 -0.22 -12.33
C PRO A 800 -2.49 1.13 -12.99
N THR A 801 -1.73 1.98 -12.29
CA THR A 801 -1.34 3.29 -12.81
C THR A 801 -0.46 3.09 -14.05
N GLY A 802 -0.72 3.87 -15.11
CA GLY A 802 -0.08 3.71 -16.42
C GLY A 802 -0.89 2.89 -17.44
N PHE A 803 -2.10 2.43 -17.07
CA PHE A 803 -3.03 1.81 -18.01
C PHE A 803 -3.30 2.70 -19.23
N ASP A 804 -3.13 2.14 -20.42
CA ASP A 804 -3.46 2.76 -21.69
C ASP A 804 -4.13 1.76 -22.64
N ALA A 805 -5.39 2.02 -22.98
CA ALA A 805 -6.17 1.19 -23.89
C ALA A 805 -5.57 1.10 -25.31
N SER A 806 -4.71 2.05 -25.70
CA SER A 806 -4.03 2.03 -26.99
C SER A 806 -3.08 0.83 -27.16
N ARG A 807 -2.52 0.31 -26.07
CA ARG A 807 -1.69 -0.91 -26.06
C ARG A 807 -2.48 -2.16 -26.44
N PHE A 808 -3.80 -2.12 -26.28
CA PHE A 808 -4.72 -3.19 -26.69
C PHE A 808 -5.29 -2.98 -28.09
N GLY A 809 -4.99 -1.87 -28.76
CA GLY A 809 -5.43 -1.57 -30.12
C GLY A 809 -6.58 -0.56 -30.23
N VAL A 810 -7.02 0.04 -29.12
CA VAL A 810 -8.02 1.12 -29.16
C VAL A 810 -7.37 2.39 -29.71
N SER A 811 -7.92 2.98 -30.76
CA SER A 811 -7.37 4.22 -31.35
C SER A 811 -7.51 5.39 -30.36
N LYS A 812 -6.60 6.37 -30.45
CA LYS A 812 -6.66 7.57 -29.61
C LYS A 812 -7.97 8.36 -29.81
N ASP A 813 -8.48 8.39 -31.03
CA ASP A 813 -9.75 9.06 -31.35
C ASP A 813 -10.94 8.37 -30.68
N LEU A 814 -11.00 7.04 -30.75
CA LEU A 814 -12.04 6.26 -30.08
C LEU A 814 -11.93 6.38 -28.56
N ALA A 815 -10.69 6.29 -28.02
CA ALA A 815 -10.44 6.43 -26.59
C ALA A 815 -10.79 7.82 -26.07
N TYR A 816 -10.60 8.86 -26.89
CA TYR A 816 -11.09 10.18 -26.57
C TYR A 816 -12.61 10.19 -26.56
N GLN A 817 -13.28 9.63 -27.59
CA GLN A 817 -14.73 9.67 -27.81
C GLN A 817 -15.55 9.12 -26.63
N ILE A 818 -15.24 7.90 -26.20
CA ILE A 818 -16.09 7.10 -25.31
C ILE A 818 -15.85 7.36 -23.82
N ASP A 819 -16.78 6.91 -22.97
CA ASP A 819 -16.55 6.90 -21.53
C ASP A 819 -15.43 5.91 -21.14
N ARG A 820 -14.71 6.25 -20.07
CA ARG A 820 -13.61 5.44 -19.53
C ARG A 820 -14.05 4.02 -19.17
N LEU A 821 -15.30 3.85 -18.72
CA LEU A 821 -15.86 2.54 -18.43
C LEU A 821 -15.96 1.64 -19.67
N SER A 822 -16.26 2.22 -20.84
CA SER A 822 -16.28 1.52 -22.13
C SER A 822 -14.88 1.03 -22.52
N LEU A 823 -13.81 1.74 -22.16
CA LEU A 823 -12.44 1.28 -22.39
C LEU A 823 -12.12 0.00 -21.61
N PHE A 824 -12.57 -0.10 -20.36
CA PHE A 824 -12.39 -1.32 -19.57
C PHE A 824 -13.15 -2.49 -20.18
N ASN A 825 -14.36 -2.25 -20.66
CA ASN A 825 -15.14 -3.26 -21.36
C ASN A 825 -14.44 -3.74 -22.65
N PHE A 826 -13.86 -2.83 -23.43
CA PHE A 826 -13.10 -3.18 -24.64
C PHE A 826 -11.91 -4.09 -24.33
N VAL A 827 -11.10 -3.74 -23.34
CA VAL A 827 -9.93 -4.52 -22.97
C VAL A 827 -10.34 -5.90 -22.45
N ALA A 828 -11.27 -5.96 -21.48
CA ALA A 828 -11.73 -7.23 -20.92
C ALA A 828 -12.41 -8.13 -21.95
N SER A 829 -13.20 -7.57 -22.87
CA SER A 829 -13.84 -8.33 -23.94
C SER A 829 -12.83 -8.85 -24.95
N SER A 830 -11.82 -8.04 -25.31
CA SER A 830 -10.76 -8.48 -26.23
C SER A 830 -9.92 -9.61 -25.63
N GLU A 831 -9.63 -9.53 -24.33
CA GLU A 831 -8.99 -10.62 -23.60
C GLU A 831 -9.86 -11.88 -23.51
N ALA A 832 -11.19 -11.74 -23.34
CA ALA A 832 -12.11 -12.88 -23.33
C ALA A 832 -12.16 -13.63 -24.67
N PHE A 833 -12.10 -12.91 -25.79
CA PHE A 833 -11.97 -13.51 -27.12
C PHE A 833 -10.60 -14.14 -27.34
N LEU A 834 -9.52 -13.50 -26.84
CA LEU A 834 -8.20 -14.08 -26.89
C LEU A 834 -8.13 -15.38 -26.08
N SER A 835 -8.66 -15.42 -24.85
CA SER A 835 -8.65 -16.62 -24.01
C SER A 835 -9.45 -17.76 -24.64
N ALA A 836 -10.54 -17.47 -25.35
CA ALA A 836 -11.26 -18.44 -26.18
C ALA A 836 -10.49 -18.90 -27.44
N GLY A 837 -9.43 -18.19 -27.83
CA GLY A 837 -8.75 -18.39 -29.11
C GLY A 837 -9.68 -18.14 -30.30
N LEU A 838 -10.66 -17.24 -30.14
CA LEU A 838 -11.71 -16.95 -31.12
C LEU A 838 -11.48 -15.55 -31.73
N THR A 839 -11.77 -15.39 -33.02
CA THR A 839 -11.84 -14.07 -33.66
C THR A 839 -13.28 -13.72 -34.02
N PRO A 840 -13.65 -12.43 -34.06
CA PRO A 840 -14.96 -12.03 -34.58
C PRO A 840 -15.23 -12.50 -36.02
N ASP A 841 -14.20 -12.56 -36.86
CA ASP A 841 -14.32 -13.06 -38.24
C ASP A 841 -14.69 -14.54 -38.29
N GLU A 842 -14.04 -15.37 -37.46
CA GLU A 842 -14.35 -16.79 -37.30
C GLU A 842 -15.78 -16.97 -36.74
N LEU A 843 -16.14 -16.17 -35.74
CA LEU A 843 -17.48 -16.18 -35.15
C LEU A 843 -18.57 -15.97 -36.20
N SER A 844 -18.41 -14.99 -37.10
CA SER A 844 -19.40 -14.67 -38.14
C SER A 844 -19.54 -15.73 -39.24
N LYS A 845 -18.59 -16.68 -39.34
CA LYS A 845 -18.64 -17.81 -40.29
C LYS A 845 -19.31 -19.03 -39.68
N GLU A 846 -19.13 -19.25 -38.38
CA GLU A 846 -19.58 -20.44 -37.67
C GLU A 846 -20.95 -20.28 -36.99
N ILE A 847 -21.35 -19.04 -36.72
CA ILE A 847 -22.61 -18.71 -36.04
C ILE A 847 -23.33 -17.61 -36.82
N HIS A 848 -24.61 -17.82 -37.11
CA HIS A 848 -25.46 -16.82 -37.74
C HIS A 848 -25.50 -15.56 -36.85
N PRO A 849 -25.28 -14.33 -37.37
CA PRO A 849 -25.16 -13.14 -36.53
C PRO A 849 -26.37 -12.83 -35.64
N SER A 850 -27.59 -13.24 -36.02
CA SER A 850 -28.78 -13.13 -35.15
C SER A 850 -28.74 -14.03 -33.90
N LYS A 851 -27.78 -14.95 -33.82
CA LYS A 851 -27.54 -15.85 -32.68
C LYS A 851 -26.37 -15.41 -31.81
N ILE A 852 -25.76 -14.25 -32.10
CA ILE A 852 -24.70 -13.64 -31.28
C ILE A 852 -25.34 -12.55 -30.42
N GLY A 853 -25.51 -12.83 -29.12
CA GLY A 853 -26.11 -11.91 -28.15
C GLY A 853 -25.08 -11.18 -27.29
N ASN A 854 -25.52 -10.11 -26.65
CA ASN A 854 -24.75 -9.38 -25.64
C ASN A 854 -25.64 -9.09 -24.42
N THR A 855 -25.20 -9.52 -23.25
CA THR A 855 -25.89 -9.30 -21.98
C THR A 855 -25.07 -8.52 -20.96
N GLN A 856 -23.91 -7.96 -21.34
CA GLN A 856 -23.07 -7.18 -20.46
C GLN A 856 -23.85 -5.98 -19.87
N GLY A 857 -23.57 -5.62 -18.62
CA GLY A 857 -24.25 -4.52 -17.93
C GLY A 857 -23.33 -3.64 -17.09
N SER A 858 -23.90 -2.63 -16.46
CA SER A 858 -23.22 -1.77 -15.48
C SER A 858 -24.20 -1.37 -14.37
N GLY A 859 -23.70 -1.15 -13.16
CA GLY A 859 -24.52 -0.71 -12.03
C GLY A 859 -24.86 0.77 -12.11
N MET A 860 -23.90 1.62 -12.52
CA MET A 860 -24.03 3.08 -12.51
C MET A 860 -23.90 3.73 -13.90
N GLY A 861 -23.28 3.06 -14.87
CA GLY A 861 -23.06 3.59 -16.23
C GLY A 861 -21.85 4.52 -16.35
N GLY A 862 -21.82 5.30 -17.44
CA GLY A 862 -20.72 6.22 -17.76
C GLY A 862 -20.75 7.47 -16.88
N MET A 863 -20.26 7.34 -15.65
CA MET A 863 -20.30 8.41 -14.64
C MET A 863 -19.36 9.57 -14.97
N THR A 864 -18.28 9.35 -15.73
CA THR A 864 -17.40 10.43 -16.20
C THR A 864 -18.14 11.28 -17.23
N ALA A 865 -18.83 10.66 -18.19
CA ALA A 865 -19.71 11.35 -19.13
C ALA A 865 -20.87 12.06 -18.40
N LEU A 866 -21.43 11.46 -17.35
CA LEU A 866 -22.52 12.05 -16.57
C LEU A 866 -22.06 13.32 -15.83
N ASN A 867 -20.87 13.28 -15.22
CA ASN A 867 -20.27 14.45 -14.59
C ASN A 867 -20.09 15.58 -15.61
N ARG A 868 -19.50 15.30 -16.79
CA ARG A 868 -19.35 16.28 -17.87
C ARG A 868 -20.69 16.85 -18.35
N LEU A 869 -21.72 16.01 -18.48
CA LEU A 869 -23.04 16.45 -18.92
C LEU A 869 -23.63 17.54 -18.00
N TYR A 870 -23.46 17.42 -16.67
CA TYR A 870 -24.04 18.35 -15.71
C TYR A 870 -23.10 19.46 -15.23
N HIS A 871 -21.85 19.13 -14.93
CA HIS A 871 -20.88 20.08 -14.37
C HIS A 871 -20.27 20.96 -15.46
N ASP A 872 -19.78 20.40 -16.56
CA ASP A 872 -19.21 21.21 -17.64
C ASP A 872 -20.28 22.12 -18.26
N TRP A 873 -21.54 21.67 -18.33
CA TRP A 873 -22.66 22.52 -18.75
C TRP A 873 -22.92 23.70 -17.79
N LYS A 874 -22.90 23.45 -16.48
CA LYS A 874 -23.10 24.51 -15.47
C LYS A 874 -21.94 25.51 -15.42
N GLU A 875 -20.75 25.07 -15.78
CA GLU A 875 -19.52 25.87 -15.78
C GLU A 875 -19.21 26.49 -17.16
N ASP A 876 -20.10 26.33 -18.14
CA ASP A 876 -19.93 26.78 -19.54
C ASP A 876 -18.61 26.31 -20.19
N LYS A 877 -18.21 25.07 -19.86
CA LYS A 877 -17.05 24.42 -20.46
C LYS A 877 -17.44 23.73 -21.76
N GLU A 878 -16.49 23.69 -22.70
CA GLU A 878 -16.66 22.94 -23.95
C GLU A 878 -16.91 21.46 -23.65
N ARG A 879 -17.98 20.92 -24.24
CA ARG A 879 -18.37 19.53 -24.13
C ARG A 879 -18.72 18.95 -25.48
N LYS A 880 -18.65 17.63 -25.59
CA LYS A 880 -19.07 16.94 -26.81
C LYS A 880 -20.58 16.99 -26.98
N GLY A 881 -21.02 17.15 -28.23
CA GLY A 881 -22.44 17.19 -28.57
C GLY A 881 -23.18 15.88 -28.24
N ASP A 882 -22.48 14.75 -28.26
CA ASP A 882 -23.01 13.40 -28.06
C ASP A 882 -22.81 12.83 -26.64
N VAL A 883 -22.29 13.62 -25.69
CA VAL A 883 -21.93 13.14 -24.33
C VAL A 883 -23.05 12.39 -23.59
N LEU A 884 -24.32 12.73 -23.86
CA LEU A 884 -25.48 12.05 -23.25
C LEU A 884 -25.49 10.55 -23.57
N GLN A 885 -25.14 10.14 -24.79
CA GLN A 885 -25.20 8.73 -25.18
C GLN A 885 -24.22 7.88 -24.35
N GLU A 886 -23.06 8.45 -23.98
CA GLU A 886 -22.01 7.77 -23.21
C GLU A 886 -22.39 7.63 -21.73
N THR A 887 -23.41 8.34 -21.25
CA THR A 887 -23.96 8.15 -19.90
C THR A 887 -24.82 6.88 -19.79
N LEU A 888 -25.39 6.42 -20.92
CA LEU A 888 -26.35 5.33 -20.94
C LEU A 888 -25.64 3.99 -20.70
N ILE A 889 -26.15 3.20 -19.75
CA ILE A 889 -25.60 1.87 -19.42
C ILE A 889 -25.56 0.95 -20.64
N SER A 890 -26.55 1.03 -21.52
CA SER A 890 -26.63 0.22 -22.75
C SER A 890 -25.56 0.57 -23.79
N THR A 891 -24.96 1.76 -23.74
CA THR A 891 -23.93 2.19 -24.70
C THR A 891 -22.60 1.47 -24.47
N ILE A 892 -22.25 1.20 -23.21
CA ILE A 892 -21.03 0.48 -22.82
C ILE A 892 -20.91 -0.89 -23.54
N PRO A 893 -21.92 -1.77 -23.53
CA PRO A 893 -21.90 -3.02 -24.28
C PRO A 893 -22.26 -2.85 -25.77
N ALA A 894 -22.97 -1.78 -26.16
CA ALA A 894 -23.24 -1.51 -27.57
C ALA A 894 -21.94 -1.26 -28.35
N TRP A 895 -20.96 -0.58 -27.76
CA TRP A 895 -19.64 -0.37 -28.36
C TRP A 895 -18.92 -1.69 -28.72
N ILE A 896 -19.05 -2.74 -27.89
CA ILE A 896 -18.52 -4.07 -28.20
C ILE A 896 -19.26 -4.70 -29.36
N THR A 897 -20.59 -4.59 -29.37
CA THR A 897 -21.42 -5.17 -30.42
C THR A 897 -21.15 -4.49 -31.77
N GLN A 898 -21.08 -3.16 -31.80
CA GLN A 898 -20.85 -2.35 -32.99
C GLN A 898 -19.43 -2.53 -33.55
N SER A 899 -18.42 -2.42 -32.68
CA SER A 899 -17.03 -2.26 -33.13
C SER A 899 -16.23 -3.55 -33.07
N PHE A 900 -16.77 -4.61 -32.47
CA PHE A 900 -16.04 -5.87 -32.28
C PHE A 900 -16.81 -7.11 -32.74
N THR A 901 -17.97 -7.45 -32.14
CA THR A 901 -18.62 -8.74 -32.41
C THR A 901 -19.53 -8.76 -33.62
N GLY A 902 -20.12 -7.62 -34.01
CA GLY A 902 -21.02 -7.50 -35.16
C GLY A 902 -22.30 -8.33 -35.06
N GLY A 903 -22.72 -8.67 -33.83
CA GLY A 903 -23.91 -9.50 -33.59
C GLY A 903 -25.23 -8.75 -33.82
N TYR A 904 -26.23 -9.47 -34.33
CA TYR A 904 -27.63 -9.03 -34.51
C TYR A 904 -28.57 -9.74 -33.52
N GLY A 905 -28.03 -10.51 -32.59
CA GLY A 905 -28.81 -11.25 -31.61
C GLY A 905 -29.31 -10.40 -30.45
N PRO A 906 -29.89 -11.04 -29.42
CA PRO A 906 -30.48 -10.33 -28.29
C PRO A 906 -29.46 -9.44 -27.57
N SER A 907 -29.82 -8.16 -27.37
CA SER A 907 -29.09 -7.22 -26.51
C SER A 907 -29.92 -6.94 -25.25
N ILE A 908 -29.50 -7.49 -24.10
CA ILE A 908 -30.20 -7.35 -22.82
C ILE A 908 -29.19 -6.85 -21.78
N ASN A 909 -29.18 -5.55 -21.51
CA ASN A 909 -28.13 -4.92 -20.69
C ASN A 909 -28.68 -4.67 -19.27
N PRO A 910 -28.47 -5.57 -18.29
CA PRO A 910 -29.10 -5.48 -16.98
C PRO A 910 -28.48 -4.40 -16.12
N VAL A 911 -29.30 -3.86 -15.21
CA VAL A 911 -28.88 -2.95 -14.14
C VAL A 911 -29.34 -3.57 -12.83
N ALA A 912 -28.39 -4.07 -12.03
CA ALA A 912 -28.70 -4.75 -10.77
C ALA A 912 -27.70 -4.38 -9.67
N ALA A 913 -27.26 -3.13 -9.65
CA ALA A 913 -26.25 -2.62 -8.73
C ALA A 913 -25.05 -3.59 -8.66
N CYS A 914 -24.67 -4.05 -7.46
CA CYS A 914 -23.55 -4.97 -7.24
C CYS A 914 -23.75 -6.38 -7.83
N ALA A 915 -24.98 -6.77 -8.15
CA ALA A 915 -25.31 -8.09 -8.71
C ALA A 915 -25.30 -8.13 -10.25
N THR A 916 -25.05 -7.00 -10.92
CA THR A 916 -25.16 -6.84 -12.38
C THR A 916 -24.49 -7.94 -13.20
N ALA A 917 -23.23 -8.28 -12.94
CA ALA A 917 -22.53 -9.33 -13.68
C ALA A 917 -23.17 -10.73 -13.53
N VAL A 918 -23.73 -11.07 -12.36
CA VAL A 918 -24.41 -12.36 -12.16
C VAL A 918 -25.78 -12.38 -12.83
N VAL A 919 -26.50 -11.24 -12.83
CA VAL A 919 -27.74 -11.09 -13.60
C VAL A 919 -27.48 -11.18 -15.11
N SER A 920 -26.37 -10.62 -15.57
CA SER A 920 -25.88 -10.75 -16.95
C SER A 920 -25.62 -12.20 -17.36
N LEU A 921 -24.97 -12.98 -16.48
CA LEU A 921 -24.76 -14.42 -16.67
C LEU A 921 -26.09 -15.19 -16.64
N SER A 922 -27.05 -14.80 -15.80
CA SER A 922 -28.38 -15.43 -15.80
C SER A 922 -29.12 -15.19 -17.11
N ALA A 923 -29.08 -13.97 -17.65
CA ALA A 923 -29.65 -13.67 -18.96
C ALA A 923 -28.96 -14.48 -20.08
N ALA A 924 -27.63 -14.64 -20.01
CA ALA A 924 -26.89 -15.46 -20.96
C ALA A 924 -27.27 -16.94 -20.87
N PHE A 925 -27.39 -17.48 -19.65
CA PHE A 925 -27.85 -18.84 -19.40
C PHE A 925 -29.24 -19.09 -20.00
N ASP A 926 -30.19 -18.16 -19.78
CA ASP A 926 -31.55 -18.27 -20.31
C ASP A 926 -31.57 -18.18 -21.85
N LEU A 927 -30.76 -17.30 -22.46
CA LEU A 927 -30.69 -17.16 -23.91
C LEU A 927 -30.13 -18.42 -24.60
N ILE A 928 -29.08 -19.02 -24.02
CA ILE A 928 -28.47 -20.25 -24.53
C ILE A 928 -29.40 -21.46 -24.34
N THR A 929 -29.93 -21.65 -23.12
CA THR A 929 -30.83 -22.79 -22.82
C THR A 929 -32.14 -22.70 -23.60
N SER A 930 -32.67 -21.50 -23.85
CA SER A 930 -33.85 -21.30 -24.71
C SER A 930 -33.55 -21.34 -26.21
N GLY A 931 -32.28 -21.39 -26.63
CA GLY A 931 -31.86 -21.48 -28.04
C GLY A 931 -32.09 -20.17 -28.81
N ARG A 932 -32.26 -19.06 -28.08
CA ARG A 932 -32.41 -17.71 -28.63
C ARG A 932 -31.06 -17.13 -29.05
N ALA A 933 -29.97 -17.62 -28.49
CA ALA A 933 -28.60 -17.32 -28.90
C ALA A 933 -27.75 -18.60 -28.86
N ASP A 934 -26.68 -18.62 -29.67
CA ASP A 934 -25.68 -19.70 -29.67
C ASP A 934 -24.37 -19.24 -29.00
N LEU A 935 -24.11 -17.93 -28.99
CA LEU A 935 -23.03 -17.31 -28.25
C LEU A 935 -23.52 -16.00 -27.62
N VAL A 936 -23.18 -15.80 -26.35
CA VAL A 936 -23.52 -14.58 -25.60
C VAL A 936 -22.26 -14.02 -24.95
N VAL A 937 -22.02 -12.72 -25.17
CA VAL A 937 -21.04 -11.94 -24.43
C VAL A 937 -21.71 -11.44 -23.15
N ALA A 938 -21.28 -11.94 -22.00
CA ALA A 938 -21.83 -11.61 -20.68
C ALA A 938 -20.78 -10.92 -19.81
N GLY A 939 -21.19 -10.16 -18.80
CA GLY A 939 -20.25 -9.47 -17.92
C GLY A 939 -20.84 -8.28 -17.17
N GLY A 940 -19.97 -7.56 -16.48
CA GLY A 940 -20.35 -6.35 -15.75
C GLY A 940 -19.16 -5.44 -15.49
N PHE A 941 -19.41 -4.14 -15.39
CA PHE A 941 -18.39 -3.11 -15.20
C PHE A 941 -18.92 -1.93 -14.38
N ASP A 942 -18.06 -1.29 -13.57
CA ASP A 942 -18.29 0.07 -13.03
C ASP A 942 -16.94 0.79 -12.80
N ASP A 943 -16.96 2.13 -12.82
CA ASP A 943 -15.79 2.99 -12.60
C ASP A 943 -15.83 3.70 -11.23
N LEU A 944 -14.71 4.28 -10.78
CA LEU A 944 -14.60 5.15 -9.61
C LEU A 944 -14.85 6.60 -10.01
N ASN A 945 -15.69 7.30 -9.23
CA ASN A 945 -16.05 8.69 -9.47
C ASN A 945 -16.25 9.44 -8.14
N PRO A 946 -16.05 10.77 -8.11
CA PRO A 946 -16.26 11.58 -6.91
C PRO A 946 -17.66 11.39 -6.30
N GLU A 947 -18.69 11.36 -7.14
CA GLU A 947 -20.10 11.28 -6.73
C GLU A 947 -20.41 9.93 -6.08
N GLY A 948 -19.87 8.84 -6.63
CA GLY A 948 -20.01 7.51 -6.05
C GLY A 948 -19.34 7.42 -4.68
N MET A 949 -18.11 7.93 -4.59
CA MET A 949 -17.33 7.89 -3.35
C MET A 949 -17.96 8.73 -2.23
N ILE A 950 -18.54 9.90 -2.54
CA ILE A 950 -19.31 10.71 -1.58
C ILE A 950 -20.63 10.01 -1.21
N GLY A 951 -21.41 9.56 -2.21
CA GLY A 951 -22.71 8.94 -1.96
C GLY A 951 -22.62 7.68 -1.10
N PHE A 952 -21.67 6.78 -1.38
CA PHE A 952 -21.48 5.58 -0.56
C PHE A 952 -20.94 5.89 0.84
N ALA A 953 -20.17 6.98 0.98
CA ALA A 953 -19.70 7.47 2.25
C ALA A 953 -20.83 8.02 3.14
N ASP A 954 -21.76 8.78 2.56
CA ASP A 954 -22.94 9.32 3.24
C ASP A 954 -23.90 8.21 3.66
N MET A 955 -23.96 7.13 2.89
CA MET A 955 -24.69 5.90 3.24
C MET A 955 -23.99 5.03 4.30
N ALA A 956 -22.80 5.43 4.76
CA ALA A 956 -21.94 4.64 5.65
C ALA A 956 -21.65 3.21 5.13
N ALA A 957 -21.62 3.03 3.81
CA ALA A 957 -21.39 1.74 3.18
C ALA A 957 -19.90 1.42 3.00
N THR A 958 -19.09 2.45 2.75
CA THR A 958 -17.64 2.36 2.59
C THR A 958 -16.87 2.60 3.90
N ALA A 959 -15.73 1.94 4.05
CA ALA A 959 -14.88 2.12 5.21
C ALA A 959 -14.25 3.52 5.25
N SER A 960 -14.35 4.21 6.39
CA SER A 960 -13.64 5.48 6.63
C SER A 960 -12.14 5.22 6.69
N THR A 961 -11.35 5.91 5.86
CA THR A 961 -9.91 5.66 5.77
C THR A 961 -9.21 6.02 7.09
N ASP A 962 -9.56 7.15 7.68
CA ASP A 962 -8.98 7.62 8.95
C ASP A 962 -9.31 6.68 10.12
N GLU A 963 -10.53 6.14 10.16
CA GLU A 963 -10.92 5.18 11.21
C GLU A 963 -10.14 3.87 11.08
N MET A 964 -9.92 3.38 9.86
CA MET A 964 -9.15 2.17 9.61
C MET A 964 -7.66 2.37 9.96
N LEU A 965 -7.07 3.52 9.63
CA LEU A 965 -5.72 3.88 10.05
C LEU A 965 -5.61 4.03 11.57
N ALA A 966 -6.63 4.61 12.22
CA ALA A 966 -6.69 4.73 13.68
C ALA A 966 -6.73 3.34 14.36
N LYS A 967 -7.31 2.33 13.70
CA LYS A 967 -7.25 0.92 14.11
C LYS A 967 -5.91 0.23 13.85
N GLY A 968 -4.96 0.94 13.25
CA GLY A 968 -3.65 0.40 12.86
C GLY A 968 -3.73 -0.60 11.72
N ILE A 969 -4.70 -0.44 10.80
CA ILE A 969 -4.88 -1.28 9.63
C ILE A 969 -4.25 -0.58 8.42
N ASP A 970 -3.28 -1.26 7.79
CA ASP A 970 -2.62 -0.77 6.58
C ASP A 970 -3.61 -0.61 5.42
N ILE A 971 -3.37 0.37 4.55
CA ILE A 971 -4.24 0.72 3.40
C ILE A 971 -4.60 -0.51 2.55
N LYS A 972 -3.61 -1.34 2.20
CA LYS A 972 -3.81 -2.56 1.40
C LYS A 972 -4.66 -3.63 2.11
N LYS A 973 -4.83 -3.54 3.43
CA LYS A 973 -5.56 -4.50 4.26
C LYS A 973 -6.93 -3.98 4.74
N MET A 974 -7.39 -2.84 4.24
CA MET A 974 -8.64 -2.21 4.68
C MET A 974 -9.89 -2.97 4.19
N SER A 975 -9.82 -3.64 3.04
CA SER A 975 -10.85 -4.59 2.62
C SER A 975 -10.58 -5.94 3.28
N ARG A 976 -11.42 -6.32 4.25
CA ARG A 976 -11.19 -7.50 5.11
C ARG A 976 -12.51 -8.23 5.41
N PRO A 977 -13.09 -8.92 4.42
CA PRO A 977 -14.35 -9.63 4.60
C PRO A 977 -14.26 -10.67 5.71
N ASN A 978 -15.36 -10.88 6.43
CA ASN A 978 -15.50 -11.78 7.59
C ASN A 978 -14.62 -11.46 8.81
N ASP A 979 -13.69 -10.51 8.72
CA ASP A 979 -12.81 -10.12 9.83
C ASP A 979 -13.58 -9.38 10.93
N SER A 980 -13.21 -9.61 12.19
CA SER A 980 -13.87 -8.98 13.35
C SER A 980 -13.70 -7.46 13.39
N ARG A 981 -12.71 -6.90 12.66
CA ARG A 981 -12.42 -5.45 12.62
C ARG A 981 -12.81 -4.76 11.31
N ARG A 982 -13.61 -5.42 10.45
CA ARG A 982 -14.12 -4.85 9.19
C ARG A 982 -14.88 -3.52 9.40
N GLY A 983 -14.78 -2.61 8.43
CA GLY A 983 -15.27 -1.24 8.55
C GLY A 983 -16.26 -0.79 7.47
N GLY A 984 -16.63 -1.66 6.54
CA GLY A 984 -17.30 -1.28 5.29
C GLY A 984 -16.52 -1.80 4.09
N PHE A 985 -17.09 -1.65 2.89
CA PHE A 985 -16.40 -2.06 1.67
C PHE A 985 -15.39 -0.99 1.22
N ILE A 986 -14.39 -1.40 0.45
CA ILE A 986 -13.49 -0.49 -0.27
C ILE A 986 -13.94 -0.46 -1.73
N GLU A 987 -14.27 0.73 -2.23
CA GLU A 987 -14.73 0.90 -3.61
C GLU A 987 -13.62 0.57 -4.60
N ALA A 988 -13.97 0.03 -5.77
CA ALA A 988 -13.03 -0.22 -6.85
C ALA A 988 -13.62 0.13 -8.23
N GLN A 989 -12.76 0.12 -9.25
CA GLN A 989 -13.11 0.28 -10.67
C GLN A 989 -12.68 -0.94 -11.48
N GLY A 990 -13.40 -1.20 -12.56
CA GLY A 990 -13.14 -2.26 -13.52
C GLY A 990 -14.30 -3.25 -13.63
N GLY A 991 -14.02 -4.42 -14.18
CA GLY A 991 -15.03 -5.44 -14.45
C GLY A 991 -14.47 -6.58 -15.28
N GLY A 992 -15.35 -7.40 -15.85
CA GLY A 992 -14.94 -8.56 -16.63
C GLY A 992 -16.01 -9.04 -17.61
N THR A 993 -15.53 -9.79 -18.61
CA THR A 993 -16.33 -10.38 -19.68
C THR A 993 -16.17 -11.89 -19.67
N MET A 994 -17.28 -12.59 -19.91
CA MET A 994 -17.38 -14.03 -20.07
C MET A 994 -18.04 -14.33 -21.42
N LEU A 995 -17.49 -15.29 -22.16
CA LEU A 995 -18.08 -15.81 -23.38
C LEU A 995 -18.78 -17.12 -23.08
N VAL A 996 -20.10 -17.14 -23.25
CA VAL A 996 -20.95 -18.31 -23.00
C VAL A 996 -21.46 -18.82 -24.34
N THR A 997 -21.29 -20.11 -24.62
CA THR A 997 -21.83 -20.76 -25.81
C THR A 997 -22.42 -22.12 -25.46
N THR A 998 -22.97 -22.83 -26.45
CA THR A 998 -23.47 -24.19 -26.28
C THR A 998 -22.31 -25.19 -26.27
N LEU A 999 -22.45 -26.29 -25.52
CA LEU A 999 -21.47 -27.38 -25.51
C LEU A 999 -21.22 -27.90 -26.93
N GLU A 1000 -22.27 -28.02 -27.74
CA GLU A 1000 -22.17 -28.44 -29.14
C GLU A 1000 -21.25 -27.53 -29.97
N LYS A 1001 -21.45 -26.21 -29.91
CA LYS A 1001 -20.61 -25.25 -30.64
C LYS A 1001 -19.18 -25.23 -30.11
N ALA A 1002 -18.99 -25.32 -28.80
CA ALA A 1002 -17.65 -25.38 -28.20
C ALA A 1002 -16.87 -26.62 -28.71
N VAL A 1003 -17.52 -27.78 -28.78
CA VAL A 1003 -16.90 -29.02 -29.26
C VAL A 1003 -16.68 -28.99 -30.77
N SER A 1004 -17.65 -28.52 -31.57
CA SER A 1004 -17.55 -28.48 -33.03
C SER A 1004 -16.44 -27.55 -33.50
N MET A 1005 -16.30 -26.38 -32.86
CA MET A 1005 -15.28 -25.38 -33.15
C MET A 1005 -13.94 -25.71 -32.49
N GLY A 1006 -13.89 -26.63 -31.51
CA GLY A 1006 -12.66 -26.92 -30.76
C GLY A 1006 -12.24 -25.75 -29.86
N LEU A 1007 -13.20 -25.09 -29.23
CA LEU A 1007 -12.99 -24.01 -28.28
C LEU A 1007 -12.64 -24.57 -26.90
N PRO A 1008 -11.83 -23.86 -26.09
CA PRO A 1008 -11.59 -24.27 -24.70
C PRO A 1008 -12.90 -24.28 -23.91
N ILE A 1009 -13.09 -25.27 -23.03
CA ILE A 1009 -14.24 -25.34 -22.13
C ILE A 1009 -13.70 -25.20 -20.70
N TYR A 1010 -13.82 -23.99 -20.17
CA TYR A 1010 -13.29 -23.65 -18.85
C TYR A 1010 -14.18 -24.14 -17.71
N ALA A 1011 -15.50 -23.95 -17.86
CA ALA A 1011 -16.48 -24.44 -16.91
C ALA A 1011 -17.84 -24.60 -17.61
N VAL A 1012 -18.68 -25.45 -17.03
CA VAL A 1012 -20.10 -25.53 -17.37
C VAL A 1012 -20.83 -24.54 -16.47
N LEU A 1013 -21.63 -23.64 -17.07
CA LEU A 1013 -22.54 -22.78 -16.31
C LEU A 1013 -23.80 -23.59 -16.02
N GLY A 1014 -23.82 -24.29 -14.88
CA GLY A 1014 -24.80 -25.34 -14.58
C GLY A 1014 -26.13 -24.83 -14.06
N PHE A 1015 -26.13 -23.66 -13.41
CA PHE A 1015 -27.32 -23.04 -12.83
C PHE A 1015 -27.11 -21.55 -12.64
N THR A 1016 -28.16 -20.75 -12.84
CA THR A 1016 -28.21 -19.34 -12.45
C THR A 1016 -29.56 -19.02 -11.84
N ALA A 1017 -29.60 -18.03 -10.95
CA ALA A 1017 -30.84 -17.54 -10.39
C ALA A 1017 -30.74 -16.08 -9.95
N THR A 1018 -31.85 -15.38 -10.03
CA THR A 1018 -32.01 -14.02 -9.50
C THR A 1018 -33.28 -13.95 -8.66
N HIS A 1019 -33.20 -13.35 -7.47
CA HIS A 1019 -34.33 -13.27 -6.54
C HIS A 1019 -34.32 -11.96 -5.77
N SER A 1020 -35.51 -11.49 -5.41
CA SER A 1020 -35.68 -10.38 -4.47
C SER A 1020 -35.92 -10.86 -3.05
N ASP A 1021 -35.73 -9.96 -2.09
CA ASP A 1021 -35.80 -10.27 -0.66
C ASP A 1021 -37.19 -10.10 -0.03
N GLY A 1022 -38.17 -9.53 -0.76
CA GLY A 1022 -39.51 -9.27 -0.26
C GLY A 1022 -39.65 -7.94 0.49
N TYR A 1023 -40.64 -7.84 1.39
CA TYR A 1023 -40.90 -6.60 2.16
C TYR A 1023 -39.75 -6.29 3.13
N ASN A 1024 -39.14 -5.11 2.98
CA ASN A 1024 -38.06 -4.61 3.83
C ASN A 1024 -38.17 -3.07 3.94
N THR A 1025 -37.60 -2.48 4.97
CA THR A 1025 -37.61 -1.03 5.22
C THR A 1025 -36.32 -0.32 4.75
N SER A 1026 -35.34 -1.07 4.22
CA SER A 1026 -34.03 -0.53 3.84
C SER A 1026 -33.53 -1.11 2.52
N ILE A 1027 -33.41 -0.27 1.50
CA ILE A 1027 -32.91 -0.61 0.15
C ILE A 1027 -31.48 -1.20 0.13
N PRO A 1028 -30.50 -0.69 0.91
CA PRO A 1028 -29.14 -1.26 0.91
C PRO A 1028 -29.00 -2.51 1.79
N ALA A 1029 -30.03 -2.88 2.56
CA ALA A 1029 -29.95 -4.04 3.44
C ALA A 1029 -30.03 -5.35 2.61
N PRO A 1030 -29.04 -6.25 2.74
CA PRO A 1030 -29.10 -7.54 2.07
C PRO A 1030 -30.15 -8.43 2.76
N GLY A 1031 -30.83 -9.27 1.99
CA GLY A 1031 -31.78 -10.26 2.52
C GLY A 1031 -31.44 -11.69 2.15
N LEU A 1032 -32.44 -12.55 2.31
CA LEU A 1032 -32.34 -14.01 2.19
C LEU A 1032 -33.20 -14.57 1.04
N GLY A 1033 -33.62 -13.74 0.08
CA GLY A 1033 -34.49 -14.16 -1.02
C GLY A 1033 -33.96 -15.35 -1.84
N LEU A 1034 -32.63 -15.43 -1.97
CA LEU A 1034 -31.93 -16.54 -2.62
C LEU A 1034 -32.11 -17.91 -1.95
N LEU A 1035 -32.62 -18.00 -0.71
CA LEU A 1035 -32.96 -19.30 -0.08
C LEU A 1035 -33.94 -20.12 -0.94
N SER A 1036 -34.74 -19.44 -1.75
CA SER A 1036 -35.70 -20.04 -2.69
C SER A 1036 -35.05 -21.02 -3.68
N ILE A 1037 -33.75 -20.87 -4.01
CA ILE A 1037 -33.06 -21.81 -4.90
C ILE A 1037 -32.94 -23.21 -4.32
N ALA A 1038 -33.02 -23.34 -2.98
CA ALA A 1038 -33.00 -24.60 -2.24
C ALA A 1038 -34.40 -25.05 -1.78
N ARG A 1039 -35.47 -24.33 -2.18
CA ARG A 1039 -36.85 -24.66 -1.80
C ARG A 1039 -37.25 -26.02 -2.36
N GLY A 1040 -37.45 -26.99 -1.47
CA GLY A 1040 -37.75 -28.39 -1.83
C GLY A 1040 -36.58 -29.36 -1.61
N GLY A 1041 -35.44 -28.90 -1.09
CA GLY A 1041 -34.28 -29.77 -0.87
C GLY A 1041 -33.70 -30.28 -2.18
N ASN A 1042 -33.54 -31.59 -2.33
CA ASN A 1042 -33.01 -32.17 -3.57
C ASN A 1042 -33.90 -31.91 -4.81
N ASP A 1043 -35.20 -31.69 -4.62
CA ASP A 1043 -36.14 -31.36 -5.70
C ASP A 1043 -36.22 -29.86 -6.02
N SER A 1044 -35.43 -29.04 -5.33
CA SER A 1044 -35.33 -27.60 -5.56
C SER A 1044 -34.68 -27.27 -6.91
N PRO A 1045 -34.78 -26.02 -7.41
CA PRO A 1045 -34.09 -25.61 -8.63
C PRO A 1045 -32.59 -25.92 -8.61
N LEU A 1046 -31.88 -25.61 -7.52
CA LEU A 1046 -30.45 -25.92 -7.40
C LEU A 1046 -30.20 -27.43 -7.23
N GLY A 1047 -31.02 -28.14 -6.46
CA GLY A 1047 -30.90 -29.59 -6.28
C GLY A 1047 -31.08 -30.38 -7.59
N LYS A 1048 -32.04 -29.97 -8.43
CA LYS A 1048 -32.26 -30.53 -9.77
C LYS A 1048 -31.11 -30.21 -10.72
N ALA A 1049 -30.57 -28.99 -10.67
CA ALA A 1049 -29.43 -28.61 -11.49
C ALA A 1049 -28.17 -29.43 -11.14
N LEU A 1050 -27.90 -29.67 -9.85
CA LEU A 1050 -26.83 -30.57 -9.42
C LEU A 1050 -27.09 -32.01 -9.89
N SER A 1051 -28.30 -32.52 -9.66
CA SER A 1051 -28.69 -33.89 -10.01
C SER A 1051 -28.56 -34.19 -11.51
N ARG A 1052 -28.77 -33.18 -12.37
CA ARG A 1052 -28.58 -33.26 -13.82
C ARG A 1052 -27.17 -33.72 -14.20
N PHE A 1053 -26.15 -33.31 -13.44
CA PHE A 1053 -24.75 -33.70 -13.65
C PHE A 1053 -24.31 -34.85 -12.75
N GLY A 1054 -25.24 -35.53 -12.08
CA GLY A 1054 -24.94 -36.58 -11.10
C GLY A 1054 -24.37 -36.06 -9.78
N MET A 1055 -24.50 -34.75 -9.51
CA MET A 1055 -23.95 -34.09 -8.34
C MET A 1055 -24.98 -33.97 -7.21
N THR A 1056 -24.48 -33.76 -6.01
CA THR A 1056 -25.21 -33.51 -4.77
C THR A 1056 -24.73 -32.21 -4.13
N ALA A 1057 -25.33 -31.81 -3.00
CA ALA A 1057 -24.89 -30.64 -2.25
C ALA A 1057 -23.42 -30.71 -1.80
N ASP A 1058 -22.90 -31.92 -1.56
CA ASP A 1058 -21.52 -32.14 -1.14
C ASP A 1058 -20.49 -31.86 -2.24
N ASP A 1059 -20.92 -31.86 -3.49
CA ASP A 1059 -20.07 -31.61 -4.66
C ASP A 1059 -19.90 -30.11 -4.96
N ILE A 1060 -20.58 -29.25 -4.19
CA ILE A 1060 -20.22 -27.84 -4.10
C ILE A 1060 -19.02 -27.76 -3.17
N THR A 1061 -17.83 -27.54 -3.73
CA THR A 1061 -16.57 -27.51 -2.97
C THR A 1061 -16.32 -26.11 -2.41
N VAL A 1062 -16.53 -25.09 -3.24
CA VAL A 1062 -16.17 -23.70 -2.93
C VAL A 1062 -17.39 -22.81 -3.07
N VAL A 1063 -17.49 -21.85 -2.15
CA VAL A 1063 -18.40 -20.72 -2.26
C VAL A 1063 -17.61 -19.43 -2.43
N SER A 1064 -17.74 -18.80 -3.59
CA SER A 1064 -17.22 -17.45 -3.82
C SER A 1064 -18.28 -16.45 -3.36
N LYS A 1065 -18.12 -15.95 -2.14
CA LYS A 1065 -19.07 -15.03 -1.52
C LYS A 1065 -18.93 -13.62 -2.10
N HIS A 1066 -20.02 -12.86 -2.05
CA HIS A 1066 -20.04 -11.45 -2.31
C HIS A 1066 -19.17 -10.69 -1.30
N ASP A 1067 -19.22 -11.03 -0.01
CA ASP A 1067 -18.22 -10.68 1.01
C ASP A 1067 -17.64 -9.26 0.89
N THR A 1068 -18.48 -8.26 1.15
CA THR A 1068 -18.14 -6.84 0.96
C THR A 1068 -17.39 -6.22 2.13
N SER A 1069 -17.01 -6.96 3.17
CA SER A 1069 -16.35 -6.38 4.36
C SER A 1069 -17.28 -5.43 5.13
N THR A 1070 -18.60 -5.65 5.03
CA THR A 1070 -19.61 -4.87 5.75
C THR A 1070 -20.18 -5.66 6.93
N GLY A 1071 -20.67 -4.93 7.94
CA GLY A 1071 -21.28 -5.54 9.13
C GLY A 1071 -22.54 -6.36 8.83
N ALA A 1072 -23.29 -5.98 7.78
CA ALA A 1072 -24.56 -6.58 7.40
C ALA A 1072 -24.40 -7.71 6.37
N ASN A 1073 -23.63 -7.51 5.29
CA ASN A 1073 -23.51 -8.50 4.20
C ASN A 1073 -22.87 -9.79 4.66
N ASP A 1074 -21.66 -9.73 5.22
CA ASP A 1074 -20.84 -10.92 5.43
C ASP A 1074 -21.56 -11.97 6.32
N PRO A 1075 -22.22 -11.59 7.44
CA PRO A 1075 -23.00 -12.55 8.23
C PRO A 1075 -24.29 -13.00 7.54
N ASN A 1076 -24.99 -12.11 6.82
CA ASN A 1076 -26.22 -12.46 6.09
C ASN A 1076 -25.93 -13.49 5.00
N GLU A 1077 -24.85 -13.30 4.24
CA GLU A 1077 -24.46 -14.21 3.18
C GLU A 1077 -23.92 -15.54 3.72
N SER A 1078 -23.19 -15.53 4.84
CA SER A 1078 -22.82 -16.77 5.52
C SER A 1078 -24.06 -17.55 6.00
N GLU A 1079 -25.08 -16.85 6.51
CA GLU A 1079 -26.35 -17.44 6.91
C GLU A 1079 -27.11 -18.03 5.72
N LEU A 1080 -27.17 -17.28 4.61
CA LEU A 1080 -27.78 -17.70 3.36
C LEU A 1080 -27.18 -19.05 2.90
N HIS A 1081 -25.86 -19.13 2.76
CA HIS A 1081 -25.20 -20.36 2.31
C HIS A 1081 -25.34 -21.49 3.32
N HIS A 1082 -25.24 -21.19 4.61
CA HIS A 1082 -25.44 -22.19 5.66
C HIS A 1082 -26.82 -22.86 5.57
N LEU A 1083 -27.87 -22.07 5.39
CA LEU A 1083 -29.24 -22.56 5.29
C LEU A 1083 -29.50 -23.28 3.96
N ILE A 1084 -28.95 -22.78 2.84
CA ILE A 1084 -29.01 -23.46 1.53
C ILE A 1084 -28.42 -24.87 1.65
N GLN A 1085 -27.20 -24.99 2.16
CA GLN A 1085 -26.52 -26.28 2.26
C GLN A 1085 -27.25 -27.26 3.19
N LYS A 1086 -27.72 -26.78 4.34
CA LYS A 1086 -28.56 -27.60 5.25
C LYS A 1086 -29.84 -28.07 4.55
N LYS A 1087 -30.51 -27.19 3.81
CA LYS A 1087 -31.78 -27.53 3.14
C LYS A 1087 -31.57 -28.54 2.00
N LEU A 1088 -30.44 -28.47 1.30
CA LEU A 1088 -30.05 -29.44 0.27
C LEU A 1088 -29.53 -30.76 0.85
N GLY A 1089 -29.49 -30.93 2.17
CA GLY A 1089 -29.05 -32.17 2.80
C GLY A 1089 -27.54 -32.43 2.69
N ARG A 1090 -26.72 -31.36 2.64
CA ARG A 1090 -25.26 -31.50 2.74
C ARG A 1090 -24.89 -32.30 3.99
N ARG A 1091 -23.97 -33.26 3.85
CA ARG A 1091 -23.56 -34.12 4.97
C ARG A 1091 -22.88 -33.28 6.05
N GLU A 1092 -23.20 -33.56 7.30
CA GLU A 1092 -22.53 -32.91 8.43
C GLU A 1092 -21.02 -33.23 8.40
N GLY A 1093 -20.20 -32.26 8.77
CA GLY A 1093 -18.74 -32.41 8.70
C GLY A 1093 -18.12 -32.13 7.33
N ASN A 1094 -18.90 -31.82 6.29
CA ASN A 1094 -18.37 -31.38 5.01
C ASN A 1094 -18.46 -29.84 4.88
N PRO A 1095 -17.47 -29.02 5.30
CA PRO A 1095 -17.58 -27.59 5.14
C PRO A 1095 -17.32 -27.13 3.68
N LEU A 1096 -18.00 -26.07 3.25
CA LEU A 1096 -17.67 -25.30 2.05
C LEU A 1096 -16.44 -24.44 2.32
N ILE A 1097 -15.49 -24.41 1.38
CA ILE A 1097 -14.37 -23.48 1.43
C ILE A 1097 -14.87 -22.10 0.98
N VAL A 1098 -14.70 -21.10 1.83
CA VAL A 1098 -15.10 -19.71 1.54
C VAL A 1098 -13.98 -18.99 0.80
N HIS A 1099 -14.32 -18.42 -0.35
CA HIS A 1099 -13.48 -17.54 -1.13
C HIS A 1099 -14.01 -16.09 -1.08
N SER A 1100 -13.15 -15.15 -0.69
CA SER A 1100 -13.50 -13.72 -0.46
C SER A 1100 -12.61 -12.75 -1.24
N GLN A 1101 -12.66 -12.80 -2.57
CA GLN A 1101 -11.78 -12.05 -3.48
C GLN A 1101 -11.71 -10.52 -3.24
N LYS A 1102 -12.79 -9.91 -2.72
CA LYS A 1102 -12.82 -8.46 -2.46
C LYS A 1102 -11.78 -8.01 -1.44
N SER A 1103 -11.20 -8.92 -0.65
CA SER A 1103 -10.04 -8.60 0.19
C SER A 1103 -8.87 -8.06 -0.63
N LEU A 1104 -8.69 -8.57 -1.86
CA LEU A 1104 -7.61 -8.17 -2.76
C LEU A 1104 -7.99 -6.98 -3.65
N LEU A 1105 -9.17 -7.04 -4.28
CA LEU A 1105 -9.56 -6.11 -5.35
C LEU A 1105 -10.39 -4.92 -4.87
N GLY A 1106 -10.97 -4.99 -3.68
CA GLY A 1106 -12.08 -4.10 -3.32
C GLY A 1106 -13.35 -4.45 -4.10
N HIS A 1107 -14.28 -3.50 -4.22
CA HIS A 1107 -15.61 -3.71 -4.74
C HIS A 1107 -15.92 -2.80 -5.95
N SER A 1108 -15.85 -3.37 -7.15
CA SER A 1108 -16.22 -2.73 -8.43
C SER A 1108 -17.71 -2.74 -8.73
N LYS A 1109 -18.56 -2.63 -7.70
CA LYS A 1109 -20.02 -2.60 -7.84
C LYS A 1109 -20.52 -3.68 -8.82
N GLY A 1110 -21.05 -3.31 -9.99
CA GLY A 1110 -21.56 -4.21 -11.01
C GLY A 1110 -20.53 -5.14 -11.65
N GLY A 1111 -19.24 -4.79 -11.64
CA GLY A 1111 -18.16 -5.63 -12.15
C GLY A 1111 -17.67 -6.73 -11.21
N SER A 1112 -18.06 -6.68 -9.92
CA SER A 1112 -17.51 -7.61 -8.93
C SER A 1112 -17.94 -9.06 -9.11
N GLY A 1113 -19.14 -9.29 -9.65
CA GLY A 1113 -19.59 -10.65 -9.96
C GLY A 1113 -18.81 -11.28 -11.12
N ALA A 1114 -18.28 -10.47 -12.05
CA ALA A 1114 -17.48 -10.97 -13.17
C ALA A 1114 -16.10 -11.42 -12.70
N TRP A 1115 -15.44 -10.65 -11.81
CA TRP A 1115 -14.17 -11.07 -11.19
C TRP A 1115 -14.33 -12.39 -10.41
N ALA A 1116 -15.42 -12.52 -9.65
CA ALA A 1116 -15.71 -13.74 -8.91
C ALA A 1116 -15.97 -14.95 -9.83
N ALA A 1117 -16.61 -14.71 -10.98
CA ALA A 1117 -16.86 -15.74 -11.99
C ALA A 1117 -15.56 -16.17 -12.71
N ASN A 1118 -14.67 -15.22 -13.03
CA ASN A 1118 -13.35 -15.51 -13.57
C ASN A 1118 -12.50 -16.33 -12.59
N ALA A 1119 -12.50 -15.93 -11.31
CA ALA A 1119 -11.81 -16.70 -10.26
C ALA A 1119 -12.43 -18.09 -10.09
N ALA A 1120 -13.75 -18.25 -10.16
CA ALA A 1120 -14.39 -19.56 -10.09
C ALA A 1120 -13.91 -20.50 -11.21
N VAL A 1121 -13.82 -19.98 -12.44
CA VAL A 1121 -13.23 -20.72 -13.57
C VAL A 1121 -11.77 -21.09 -13.32
N GLN A 1122 -10.97 -20.16 -12.80
CA GLN A 1122 -9.54 -20.39 -12.56
C GLN A 1122 -9.31 -21.39 -11.43
N MET A 1123 -10.07 -21.31 -10.33
CA MET A 1123 -10.04 -22.29 -9.24
C MET A 1123 -10.41 -23.68 -9.75
N LEU A 1124 -11.49 -23.81 -10.55
CA LEU A 1124 -11.86 -25.09 -11.16
C LEU A 1124 -10.72 -25.66 -12.02
N SER A 1125 -10.05 -24.81 -12.79
CA SER A 1125 -8.98 -25.23 -13.70
C SER A 1125 -7.68 -25.60 -12.97
N SER A 1126 -7.32 -24.88 -11.91
CA SER A 1126 -6.04 -25.08 -11.21
C SER A 1126 -6.12 -26.05 -10.04
N GLY A 1127 -7.32 -26.33 -9.52
CA GLY A 1127 -7.48 -27.09 -8.28
C GLY A 1127 -7.04 -26.33 -7.02
N THR A 1128 -6.92 -25.00 -7.10
CA THR A 1128 -6.40 -24.15 -6.03
C THR A 1128 -7.47 -23.16 -5.57
N VAL A 1129 -7.61 -22.96 -4.25
CA VAL A 1129 -8.51 -21.96 -3.68
C VAL A 1129 -7.72 -20.88 -2.96
N PRO A 1130 -7.73 -19.63 -3.46
CA PRO A 1130 -7.09 -18.53 -2.77
C PRO A 1130 -7.70 -18.19 -1.42
N GLY A 1131 -6.86 -17.89 -0.43
CA GLY A 1131 -7.29 -17.45 0.90
C GLY A 1131 -7.43 -15.93 1.05
N ASN A 1132 -8.29 -15.51 1.98
CA ASN A 1132 -8.43 -14.11 2.38
C ASN A 1132 -7.27 -13.68 3.28
N ARG A 1133 -6.17 -13.21 2.69
CA ARG A 1133 -4.96 -12.80 3.44
C ARG A 1133 -5.16 -11.65 4.42
N ASN A 1134 -6.25 -10.89 4.28
CA ASN A 1134 -6.59 -9.78 5.18
C ASN A 1134 -7.43 -10.23 6.39
N LEU A 1135 -7.79 -11.52 6.45
CA LEU A 1135 -8.48 -12.13 7.58
C LEU A 1135 -7.49 -12.40 8.70
N GLU A 1136 -7.56 -11.62 9.77
CA GLU A 1136 -6.72 -11.76 10.96
C GLU A 1136 -7.44 -12.52 12.06
N ASP A 1137 -8.75 -12.27 12.24
CA ASP A 1137 -9.61 -12.96 13.21
C ASP A 1137 -11.03 -13.06 12.65
N VAL A 1138 -11.55 -14.29 12.55
CA VAL A 1138 -12.91 -14.50 12.04
C VAL A 1138 -13.92 -13.97 13.05
N ASP A 1139 -14.85 -13.12 12.61
CA ASP A 1139 -15.89 -12.59 13.47
C ASP A 1139 -16.68 -13.74 14.13
N ASN A 1140 -16.81 -13.70 15.46
CA ASN A 1140 -17.56 -14.69 16.24
C ASN A 1140 -19.02 -14.84 15.79
N LYS A 1141 -19.62 -13.86 15.11
CA LYS A 1141 -20.93 -14.00 14.44
C LYS A 1141 -20.95 -15.16 13.43
N MET A 1142 -19.79 -15.52 12.87
CA MET A 1142 -19.66 -16.58 11.89
C MET A 1142 -19.64 -17.99 12.50
N LYS A 1143 -19.38 -18.11 13.81
CA LYS A 1143 -19.24 -19.40 14.51
C LYS A 1143 -20.46 -20.32 14.36
N ARG A 1144 -21.66 -19.73 14.21
CA ARG A 1144 -22.92 -20.47 14.04
C ARG A 1144 -23.08 -21.14 12.67
N PHE A 1145 -22.24 -20.80 11.69
CA PHE A 1145 -22.33 -21.30 10.31
C PHE A 1145 -21.37 -22.47 10.07
N ASN A 1146 -21.66 -23.60 10.71
CA ASN A 1146 -20.74 -24.75 10.74
C ASN A 1146 -20.43 -25.39 9.37
N THR A 1147 -21.28 -25.16 8.37
CA THR A 1147 -21.11 -25.62 6.97
C THR A 1147 -20.05 -24.82 6.20
N LEU A 1148 -19.41 -23.83 6.81
CA LEU A 1148 -18.41 -22.97 6.16
C LEU A 1148 -17.03 -23.13 6.83
N SER A 1149 -15.98 -23.09 6.01
CA SER A 1149 -14.59 -23.00 6.44
C SER A 1149 -13.98 -21.71 5.86
N PHE A 1150 -13.49 -20.85 6.75
CA PHE A 1150 -12.89 -19.57 6.37
C PHE A 1150 -11.37 -19.74 6.27
N THR A 1151 -10.80 -19.30 5.15
CA THR A 1151 -9.39 -19.52 4.85
C THR A 1151 -8.69 -18.18 4.70
N ASP A 1152 -7.49 -18.07 5.28
CA ASP A 1152 -6.63 -16.89 5.20
C ASP A 1152 -5.38 -17.12 4.34
N GLU A 1153 -5.14 -18.38 3.96
CA GLU A 1153 -4.09 -18.80 3.04
C GLU A 1153 -4.67 -19.67 1.93
N THR A 1154 -3.91 -19.80 0.86
CA THR A 1154 -4.25 -20.63 -0.29
C THR A 1154 -4.26 -22.10 0.11
N ILE A 1155 -5.30 -22.82 -0.34
CA ILE A 1155 -5.39 -24.29 -0.16
C ILE A 1155 -5.28 -24.93 -1.54
N GLU A 1156 -4.33 -25.86 -1.68
CA GLU A 1156 -4.17 -26.69 -2.86
C GLU A 1156 -5.01 -27.96 -2.68
N LEU A 1157 -6.02 -28.15 -3.53
CA LEU A 1157 -6.89 -29.33 -3.47
C LEU A 1157 -6.45 -30.40 -4.48
N GLY A 1158 -5.63 -30.03 -5.46
CA GLY A 1158 -5.20 -30.89 -6.56
C GLY A 1158 -6.19 -30.96 -7.72
N ASP A 1159 -5.72 -31.52 -8.84
CA ASP A 1159 -6.48 -31.59 -10.09
C ASP A 1159 -7.83 -32.30 -9.89
N SER A 1160 -8.92 -31.68 -10.36
CA SER A 1160 -10.30 -32.21 -10.30
C SER A 1160 -10.92 -32.41 -8.91
N ALA A 1161 -10.26 -31.98 -7.82
CA ALA A 1161 -10.84 -32.02 -6.48
C ALA A 1161 -11.93 -30.95 -6.27
N ILE A 1162 -11.86 -29.84 -7.00
CA ILE A 1162 -12.91 -28.82 -7.05
C ILE A 1162 -13.94 -29.24 -8.10
N ARG A 1163 -15.06 -29.79 -7.64
CA ARG A 1163 -16.13 -30.31 -8.53
C ARG A 1163 -17.03 -29.20 -9.05
N SER A 1164 -17.42 -28.29 -8.16
CA SER A 1164 -18.16 -27.09 -8.51
C SER A 1164 -17.88 -25.93 -7.55
N VAL A 1165 -18.06 -24.73 -8.08
CA VAL A 1165 -17.99 -23.46 -7.36
C VAL A 1165 -19.34 -22.76 -7.51
N ILE A 1166 -19.94 -22.35 -6.40
CA ILE A 1166 -21.10 -21.46 -6.42
C ILE A 1166 -20.65 -20.04 -6.09
N ILE A 1167 -21.09 -19.07 -6.89
CA ILE A 1167 -20.87 -17.64 -6.61
C ILE A 1167 -22.19 -16.99 -6.23
N THR A 1168 -22.14 -16.03 -5.32
CA THR A 1168 -23.29 -15.16 -4.99
C THR A 1168 -22.92 -13.69 -5.11
N SER A 1169 -23.88 -12.88 -5.54
CA SER A 1169 -23.76 -11.43 -5.56
C SER A 1169 -25.02 -10.78 -5.03
N LEU A 1170 -24.88 -9.86 -4.07
CA LEU A 1170 -25.99 -9.22 -3.38
C LEU A 1170 -25.94 -7.71 -3.66
N GLY A 1171 -26.87 -7.23 -4.47
CA GLY A 1171 -26.99 -5.83 -4.89
C GLY A 1171 -28.03 -5.06 -4.10
N PHE A 1172 -27.84 -3.74 -4.03
CA PHE A 1172 -28.84 -2.81 -3.52
C PHE A 1172 -30.16 -2.95 -4.30
N GLY A 1173 -31.27 -2.67 -3.62
CA GLY A 1173 -32.61 -2.84 -4.21
C GLY A 1173 -33.13 -4.27 -4.11
N HIS A 1174 -32.64 -5.03 -3.12
CA HIS A 1174 -33.04 -6.41 -2.89
C HIS A 1174 -32.80 -7.30 -4.10
N ILE A 1175 -31.57 -7.31 -4.64
CA ILE A 1175 -31.23 -8.13 -5.80
C ILE A 1175 -30.16 -9.15 -5.43
N GLY A 1176 -30.58 -10.38 -5.20
CA GLY A 1176 -29.69 -11.52 -5.04
C GLY A 1176 -29.49 -12.26 -6.35
N GLY A 1177 -28.23 -12.51 -6.73
CA GLY A 1177 -27.85 -13.37 -7.84
C GLY A 1177 -27.01 -14.56 -7.37
N ALA A 1178 -27.23 -15.73 -7.96
CA ALA A 1178 -26.41 -16.93 -7.75
C ALA A 1178 -26.05 -17.57 -9.09
N ALA A 1179 -24.83 -18.11 -9.21
CA ALA A 1179 -24.42 -18.89 -10.38
C ALA A 1179 -23.53 -20.08 -9.96
N LEU A 1180 -23.79 -21.26 -10.52
CA LEU A 1180 -23.07 -22.50 -10.29
C LEU A 1180 -22.17 -22.81 -11.48
N PHE A 1181 -20.88 -22.97 -11.21
CA PHE A 1181 -19.84 -23.33 -12.17
C PHE A 1181 -19.41 -24.76 -11.88
N ILE A 1182 -19.52 -25.64 -12.87
CA ILE A 1182 -19.17 -27.06 -12.74
C ILE A 1182 -17.92 -27.32 -13.57
N HIS A 1183 -17.04 -28.18 -13.06
CA HIS A 1183 -15.82 -28.56 -13.75
C HIS A 1183 -16.10 -29.15 -15.14
N SER A 1184 -15.29 -28.81 -16.15
CA SER A 1184 -15.56 -29.18 -17.56
C SER A 1184 -15.47 -30.68 -17.83
N SER A 1185 -14.74 -31.45 -17.00
CA SER A 1185 -14.67 -32.91 -17.12
C SER A 1185 -16.04 -33.60 -17.01
N TYR A 1186 -17.02 -32.97 -16.34
CA TYR A 1186 -18.38 -33.50 -16.23
C TYR A 1186 -19.17 -33.48 -17.53
N VAL A 1187 -18.75 -32.73 -18.56
CA VAL A 1187 -19.39 -32.77 -19.89
C VAL A 1187 -18.49 -33.42 -20.93
N LEU A 1188 -17.16 -33.32 -20.75
CA LEU A 1188 -16.19 -33.95 -21.65
C LEU A 1188 -16.17 -35.47 -21.52
N SER A 1189 -16.49 -36.01 -20.33
CA SER A 1189 -16.61 -37.46 -20.10
C SER A 1189 -17.74 -38.12 -20.90
N HIS A 1190 -18.70 -37.33 -21.43
CA HIS A 1190 -19.82 -37.82 -22.24
C HIS A 1190 -19.56 -37.82 -23.74
N LEU A 1191 -18.42 -37.30 -24.18
CA LEU A 1191 -18.02 -37.37 -25.58
C LEU A 1191 -17.51 -38.79 -25.89
N SER A 1192 -17.81 -39.30 -27.09
CA SER A 1192 -17.18 -40.55 -27.53
C SER A 1192 -15.66 -40.39 -27.60
N VAL A 1193 -14.92 -41.49 -27.49
CA VAL A 1193 -13.44 -41.45 -27.54
C VAL A 1193 -12.93 -40.76 -28.83
N GLU A 1194 -13.62 -40.97 -29.95
CA GLU A 1194 -13.30 -40.35 -31.22
C GLU A 1194 -13.60 -38.83 -31.23
N GLU A 1195 -14.78 -38.42 -30.77
CA GLU A 1195 -15.15 -37.00 -30.64
C GLU A 1195 -14.18 -36.26 -29.73
N LEU A 1196 -13.87 -36.83 -28.56
CA LEU A 1196 -12.96 -36.24 -27.58
C LEU A 1196 -11.55 -36.11 -28.15
N SER A 1197 -11.08 -37.10 -28.92
CA SER A 1197 -9.79 -37.04 -29.60
C SER A 1197 -9.77 -35.92 -30.64
N LYS A 1198 -10.79 -35.80 -31.49
CA LYS A 1198 -10.92 -34.72 -32.50
C LYS A 1198 -10.98 -33.34 -31.84
N TYR A 1199 -11.77 -33.21 -30.78
CA TYR A 1199 -11.86 -31.98 -29.98
C TYR A 1199 -10.50 -31.57 -29.41
N ARG A 1200 -9.77 -32.52 -28.79
CA ARG A 1200 -8.44 -32.26 -28.22
C ARG A 1200 -7.41 -31.83 -29.27
N THR A 1201 -7.44 -32.42 -30.46
CA THR A 1201 -6.56 -32.00 -31.56
C THR A 1201 -6.84 -30.55 -31.95
N LYS A 1202 -8.10 -30.19 -32.19
CA LYS A 1202 -8.48 -28.81 -32.52
C LYS A 1202 -8.13 -27.82 -31.40
N LEU A 1203 -8.38 -28.21 -30.15
CA LEU A 1203 -8.06 -27.39 -28.98
C LEU A 1203 -6.54 -27.13 -28.87
N SER A 1204 -5.71 -28.15 -29.09
CA SER A 1204 -4.25 -28.01 -29.06
C SER A 1204 -3.72 -27.08 -30.15
N GLU A 1205 -4.31 -27.11 -31.34
CA GLU A 1205 -3.98 -26.17 -32.42
C GLU A 1205 -4.40 -24.75 -32.05
N ARG A 1206 -5.60 -24.59 -31.49
CA ARG A 1206 -6.14 -23.30 -31.05
C ARG A 1206 -5.30 -22.68 -29.94
N GLU A 1207 -4.79 -23.48 -29.01
CA GLU A 1207 -3.90 -23.01 -27.94
C GLU A 1207 -2.61 -22.38 -28.49
N LYS A 1208 -2.02 -22.98 -29.53
CA LYS A 1208 -0.84 -22.42 -30.20
C LYS A 1208 -1.16 -21.07 -30.87
N ILE A 1209 -2.35 -20.97 -31.50
CA ILE A 1209 -2.83 -19.72 -32.10
C ILE A 1209 -3.02 -18.65 -31.03
N LYS A 1210 -3.64 -18.99 -29.90
CA LYS A 1210 -3.84 -18.09 -28.75
C LYS A 1210 -2.52 -17.52 -28.26
N ILE A 1211 -1.56 -18.38 -27.92
CA ILE A 1211 -0.24 -17.98 -27.41
C ILE A 1211 0.45 -17.07 -28.44
N ARG A 1212 0.45 -17.47 -29.71
CA ARG A 1212 1.05 -16.65 -30.78
C ARG A 1212 0.41 -15.27 -30.86
N ARG A 1213 -0.92 -15.16 -30.85
CA ARG A 1213 -1.63 -13.88 -30.92
C ARG A 1213 -1.35 -13.01 -29.70
N GLU A 1214 -1.33 -13.58 -28.50
CA GLU A 1214 -0.98 -12.86 -27.27
C GLU A 1214 0.40 -12.19 -27.39
N TRP A 1215 1.40 -12.95 -27.81
CA TRP A 1215 2.77 -12.43 -27.99
C TRP A 1215 2.85 -11.42 -29.14
N MET A 1216 2.20 -11.67 -30.27
CA MET A 1216 2.14 -10.71 -31.38
C MET A 1216 1.51 -9.38 -30.97
N ALA A 1217 0.52 -9.41 -30.08
CA ALA A 1217 -0.11 -8.21 -29.54
C ALA A 1217 0.79 -7.49 -28.54
N LYS A 1218 1.41 -8.21 -27.60
CA LYS A 1218 2.36 -7.61 -26.66
C LYS A 1218 3.58 -6.99 -27.38
N MET A 1219 3.99 -7.56 -28.53
CA MET A 1219 5.02 -7.02 -29.42
C MET A 1219 4.56 -5.89 -30.35
N GLY A 1220 3.28 -5.48 -30.30
CA GLY A 1220 2.73 -4.41 -31.14
C GLY A 1220 2.56 -4.76 -32.63
N LYS A 1221 2.60 -6.04 -33.01
CA LYS A 1221 2.47 -6.49 -34.41
C LYS A 1221 1.02 -6.74 -34.81
N GLU A 1222 0.22 -7.34 -33.94
CA GLU A 1222 -1.21 -7.61 -34.17
C GLU A 1222 -2.00 -7.27 -32.91
N PRO A 1223 -2.85 -6.23 -32.88
CA PRO A 1223 -3.50 -5.81 -31.65
C PRO A 1223 -4.54 -6.81 -31.14
N TYR A 1224 -4.85 -6.76 -29.85
CA TYR A 1224 -5.95 -7.51 -29.24
C TYR A 1224 -7.29 -7.15 -29.89
N PHE A 1225 -7.50 -5.84 -30.05
CA PHE A 1225 -8.67 -5.24 -30.68
C PHE A 1225 -8.28 -4.60 -32.01
N LYS A 1226 -9.08 -4.85 -33.05
CA LYS A 1226 -9.00 -4.13 -34.32
C LYS A 1226 -10.39 -3.62 -34.66
N ALA A 1227 -10.57 -2.30 -34.64
CA ALA A 1227 -11.84 -1.68 -34.98
C ALA A 1227 -12.23 -1.99 -36.43
N VAL A 1228 -13.51 -2.27 -36.65
CA VAL A 1228 -14.07 -2.37 -37.99
C VAL A 1228 -14.21 -0.94 -38.57
N SER A 1229 -13.57 -0.68 -39.70
CA SER A 1229 -13.50 0.67 -40.30
C SER A 1229 -14.68 1.03 -41.23
N GLU A 1230 -15.41 0.03 -41.72
CA GLU A 1230 -16.54 0.19 -42.65
C GLU A 1230 -17.69 -0.75 -42.28
N ARG A 1231 -18.94 -0.40 -42.61
CA ARG A 1231 -20.05 -1.36 -42.49
C ARG A 1231 -19.75 -2.60 -43.34
N LYS A 1232 -19.98 -3.78 -42.78
CA LYS A 1232 -19.74 -5.06 -43.45
C LYS A 1232 -20.52 -5.18 -44.76
N TYR A 1233 -21.76 -4.67 -44.79
CA TYR A 1233 -22.65 -4.70 -45.95
C TYR A 1233 -22.79 -3.31 -46.57
N LYS A 1234 -22.78 -3.24 -47.91
CA LYS A 1234 -22.77 -1.96 -48.64
C LYS A 1234 -24.16 -1.35 -48.81
N GLY A 1235 -25.22 -2.10 -48.52
CA GLY A 1235 -26.61 -1.63 -48.59
C GLY A 1235 -27.60 -2.55 -47.87
N ALA A 1236 -28.79 -2.03 -47.59
CA ALA A 1236 -29.82 -2.71 -46.80
C ALA A 1236 -30.32 -4.03 -47.42
N GLU A 1237 -30.27 -4.17 -48.75
CA GLU A 1237 -30.71 -5.40 -49.43
C GLU A 1237 -29.72 -6.57 -49.23
N GLU A 1238 -28.42 -6.29 -49.27
CA GLU A 1238 -27.36 -7.28 -49.00
C GLU A 1238 -27.41 -7.75 -47.54
N GLU A 1239 -27.56 -6.79 -46.62
CA GLU A 1239 -27.73 -7.06 -45.19
C GLU A 1239 -29.00 -7.86 -44.92
N ALA A 1240 -30.14 -7.46 -45.48
CA ALA A 1240 -31.40 -8.17 -45.31
C ALA A 1240 -31.35 -9.59 -45.87
N LYS A 1241 -30.76 -9.78 -47.06
CA LYS A 1241 -30.60 -11.10 -47.65
C LYS A 1241 -29.75 -12.01 -46.77
N PHE A 1242 -28.66 -11.50 -46.22
CA PHE A 1242 -27.80 -12.26 -45.32
C PHE A 1242 -28.49 -12.61 -43.99
N LEU A 1243 -29.34 -11.74 -43.45
CA LEU A 1243 -30.01 -11.97 -42.16
C LEU A 1243 -31.25 -12.87 -42.24
N LEU A 1244 -31.83 -13.03 -43.43
CA LEU A 1244 -33.05 -13.82 -43.67
C LEU A 1244 -32.77 -15.25 -44.14
N ASP A 1245 -31.51 -15.59 -44.41
CA ASP A 1245 -31.00 -16.93 -44.75
C ASP A 1245 -30.39 -17.57 -43.49
#